data_AF-A0A811K5R7-F1
#
_entry.id   AF-A0A811K5R7-F1
#
_cell.length_a   1.000
_cell.length_b   1.000
_cell.length_c   1.000
_cell.angle_alpha   90.00
_cell.angle_beta   90.00
_cell.angle_gamma   90.00
#
_symmetry.space_group_name_H-M   'P 1'
#
loop_
_entity.id
_entity.type
_entity.pdbx_description
1 polymer ?
#
loop_
_entity_poly.entity_id
_entity_poly.type
_entity_poly.pdbx_seq_one_letter_code
_entity_poly.pdbx_strand_id
1 'polypeptide(L)'
;MDDQLRDLITDVVRSGSVYLEDRTASRTTVFIDLLNKLTQICTELYPTVFLKPSTYPVTPLLKLCYEILEHINVDNYVFQRVLQLLFRIVKVNLSLRRFCANSIMFPHGVYKVLKYNLRARQNVELVIDAFKVLQLLTYRTEFAVEGYGMDFLAIFCDEIIDPQSPEMLSHSLSMLCNLVTRSKELAHVFMLEFYQSLSRKFLSYLSSDNYLVVISTLLILKRLNTPMSEKFFTSSNMFQTLLCAFNVLAQADTTLTVGFASDFLRLVLVTTNRDNEMEVTDLSRDFSTFSYFSNAIENTALRITKFDPRTEESLKILSLLGDLVNIKSLRSPVSQIIINATNGSGESCSKNFSSPLKSLVRMVALGVDKQPNSEVTINAIKLLNVLIKEIVDDGAELSKYENPAVLVAVVEMNAQTCTKEDTYVTYCHHLIAQTLILAQTLTQDNESCDMLTDAMSPELCAKINETQFKQNLEVFQACSSLNGNIDSIYSKTSGLMIPIEMIKLLALLKDHSRIHKDIYWRTLEDERILPFIAYSLINGTVDQIQSTLTVVPQCAQKLSFPWDILARNIANCSNNTSKSEANSSKSSIENDEEKQMLLQTVIDLRKELDTCKMELSGSKHKAKEKEDLLDMMTKRNVELEQKLDKALKELDQVKAVQNQVASLISDTTNDFGGFTIKNRLFEKRNGKNVTSSSATGSFQSDVTQASLNLSASSKVHNEFLERLLLRMNSVGMKKDHKGEPTAEMEVYIAPEELFKVCQLAVESFQKQQTLLQIGKEVLPITVCADIHGQFRDVRMLVEKHGFFDKHSYLFLGDYADRGTQGVETVCYLLSAKVLFPDRVHLLRGNHEDYNTSMVYGLFDECLEKYGTYVGQRLWLSLINAFNHMPFAALIDKKILCMHGGLSPEMTTVEDINKIRRPTMVPLYGMACDIVWSDPSNVHEGWALSPRGISFTFDDSVAEKFCEANGIDLIVRGHQITNEMHRCGYQFSPSARVLTLFTASDYLRTANTGATMTISPSLEVLFTLFRPLDRKRLRKINRQHKVDNTKSTIGN
;
A
#
# COMPACT_ATOMS: atom_id res chain seq x y z
N MET A 1 1.90 -37.04 0.02
CA MET A 1 2.23 -37.28 -1.40
C MET A 1 2.51 -38.77 -1.52
N ASP A 2 1.87 -39.45 -2.47
CA ASP A 2 2.09 -40.87 -2.74
C ASP A 2 3.56 -41.13 -3.12
N ASP A 3 4.10 -42.28 -2.70
CA ASP A 3 5.52 -42.61 -2.88
C ASP A 3 5.83 -42.85 -4.37
N GLN A 4 4.90 -43.39 -5.14
CA GLN A 4 5.05 -43.55 -6.59
C GLN A 4 5.20 -42.20 -7.33
N LEU A 5 4.42 -41.19 -6.92
CA LEU A 5 4.51 -39.84 -7.48
C LEU A 5 5.82 -39.16 -7.05
N ARG A 6 6.28 -39.39 -5.81
CA ARG A 6 7.56 -38.89 -5.31
C ARG A 6 8.73 -39.41 -6.13
N ASP A 7 8.74 -40.72 -6.38
CA ASP A 7 9.80 -41.39 -7.12
C ASP A 7 9.83 -40.91 -8.57
N LEU A 8 8.66 -40.80 -9.22
CA LEU A 8 8.56 -40.28 -10.58
C LEU A 8 9.07 -38.84 -10.69
N ILE A 9 8.70 -37.94 -9.76
CA ILE A 9 9.22 -36.57 -9.74
C ILE A 9 10.75 -36.57 -9.57
N THR A 10 11.27 -37.45 -8.72
CA THR A 10 12.72 -37.58 -8.50
C THR A 10 13.42 -38.04 -9.77
N ASP A 11 12.86 -39.01 -10.48
CA ASP A 11 13.40 -39.50 -11.75
C ASP A 11 13.35 -38.44 -12.85
N VAL A 12 12.28 -37.64 -12.94
CA VAL A 12 12.20 -36.48 -13.85
C VAL A 12 13.30 -35.47 -13.53
N VAL A 13 13.49 -35.12 -12.25
CA VAL A 13 14.53 -34.18 -11.82
C VAL A 13 15.93 -34.69 -12.18
N ARG A 14 16.21 -35.97 -11.92
CA ARG A 14 17.48 -36.62 -12.23
C ARG A 14 17.73 -36.67 -13.74
N SER A 15 16.75 -37.12 -14.51
CA SER A 15 16.85 -37.20 -15.97
C SER A 15 16.97 -35.83 -16.63
N GLY A 16 16.28 -34.81 -16.13
CA GLY A 16 16.37 -33.44 -16.63
C GLY A 16 17.71 -32.79 -16.34
N SER A 17 18.28 -33.02 -15.15
CA SER A 17 19.64 -32.54 -14.82
C SER A 17 20.68 -33.13 -15.77
N VAL A 18 20.58 -34.44 -16.04
CA VAL A 18 21.44 -35.14 -17.01
C VAL A 18 21.24 -34.63 -18.45
N TYR A 19 20.02 -34.27 -18.83
CA TYR A 19 19.73 -33.65 -20.13
C TYR A 19 20.37 -32.27 -20.28
N LEU A 20 20.39 -31.45 -19.22
CA LEU A 20 21.03 -30.14 -19.25
C LEU A 20 22.55 -30.25 -19.41
N GLU A 21 23.17 -31.29 -18.85
CA GLU A 21 24.61 -31.58 -18.99
C GLU A 21 24.97 -32.16 -20.36
N ASP A 22 24.17 -33.08 -20.91
CA ASP A 22 24.46 -33.76 -22.18
C ASP A 22 23.18 -34.18 -22.94
N ARG A 23 23.05 -33.64 -24.16
CA ARG A 23 21.83 -33.63 -24.98
C ARG A 23 21.81 -34.69 -26.08
N THR A 24 22.31 -35.90 -25.80
CA THR A 24 22.20 -37.02 -26.75
C THR A 24 20.74 -37.40 -27.00
N ALA A 25 20.44 -37.87 -28.22
CA ALA A 25 19.09 -38.26 -28.62
C ALA A 25 18.45 -39.30 -27.67
N SER A 26 19.23 -40.25 -27.17
CA SER A 26 18.76 -41.25 -26.19
C SER A 26 18.32 -40.63 -24.86
N ARG A 27 19.05 -39.63 -24.35
CA ARG A 27 18.73 -38.95 -23.10
C ARG A 27 17.52 -38.02 -23.23
N THR A 28 17.40 -37.35 -24.38
CA THR A 28 16.23 -36.53 -24.71
C THR A 28 14.94 -37.36 -24.71
N THR A 29 14.95 -38.53 -25.35
CA THR A 29 13.78 -39.43 -25.38
C THR A 29 13.37 -39.90 -23.98
N VAL A 30 14.33 -40.33 -23.16
CA VAL A 30 14.05 -40.79 -21.78
C VAL A 30 13.45 -39.65 -20.94
N PHE A 31 14.00 -38.44 -21.04
CA PHE A 31 13.48 -37.29 -20.31
C PHE A 31 12.05 -36.92 -20.73
N ILE A 32 11.77 -36.92 -22.04
CA ILE A 32 10.44 -36.66 -22.59
C ILE A 32 9.42 -37.71 -22.12
N ASP A 33 9.79 -38.99 -22.12
CA ASP A 33 8.90 -40.07 -21.68
C ASP A 33 8.52 -39.90 -20.21
N LEU A 34 9.48 -39.51 -19.37
CA LEU A 34 9.23 -39.20 -17.96
C LEU A 34 8.36 -37.95 -17.78
N LEU A 35 8.60 -36.89 -18.55
CA LEU A 35 7.76 -35.68 -18.55
C LEU A 35 6.32 -35.98 -18.96
N ASN A 36 6.12 -36.83 -19.97
CA ASN A 36 4.79 -37.22 -20.44
C ASN A 36 4.04 -38.02 -19.38
N LYS A 37 4.70 -38.99 -18.73
CA LYS A 37 4.12 -39.75 -17.61
C LYS A 37 3.71 -38.83 -16.47
N LEU A 38 4.59 -37.90 -16.07
CA LEU A 38 4.28 -36.96 -15.00
C LEU A 38 3.14 -36.01 -15.40
N THR A 39 3.12 -35.52 -16.64
CA THR A 39 2.06 -34.64 -17.16
C THR A 39 0.70 -35.36 -17.19
N GLN A 40 0.68 -36.65 -17.55
CA GLN A 40 -0.52 -37.47 -17.52
C GLN A 40 -1.08 -37.60 -16.10
N ILE A 41 -0.23 -37.89 -15.11
CA ILE A 41 -0.65 -37.94 -13.70
C ILE A 41 -1.14 -36.56 -13.24
N CYS A 42 -0.42 -35.48 -13.59
CA CYS A 42 -0.83 -34.12 -13.25
C CYS A 42 -2.09 -33.62 -13.98
N THR A 43 -2.63 -34.39 -14.92
CA THR A 43 -3.93 -34.10 -15.53
C THR A 43 -5.08 -34.43 -14.57
N GLU A 44 -4.87 -35.40 -13.67
CA GLU A 44 -5.82 -35.68 -12.61
C GLU A 44 -5.77 -34.60 -11.52
N LEU A 45 -6.95 -34.28 -10.98
CA LEU A 45 -7.10 -33.25 -9.97
C LEU A 45 -6.42 -33.67 -8.65
N TYR A 46 -6.67 -34.89 -8.17
CA TYR A 46 -6.20 -35.33 -6.86
C TYR A 46 -4.67 -35.27 -6.66
N PRO A 47 -3.81 -35.84 -7.53
CA PRO A 47 -2.37 -35.80 -7.31
C PRO A 47 -1.77 -34.39 -7.40
N THR A 48 -2.36 -33.52 -8.21
CA THR A 48 -1.83 -32.18 -8.51
C THR A 48 -2.11 -31.17 -7.41
N VAL A 49 -3.32 -31.19 -6.84
CA VAL A 49 -3.72 -30.13 -5.90
C VAL A 49 -2.99 -30.24 -4.56
N PHE A 50 -2.53 -31.44 -4.17
CA PHE A 50 -1.80 -31.65 -2.91
C PHE A 50 -0.28 -31.46 -3.00
N LEU A 51 0.26 -31.10 -4.17
CA LEU A 51 1.67 -30.74 -4.30
C LEU A 51 1.93 -29.44 -3.51
N LYS A 52 2.98 -29.42 -2.68
CA LYS A 52 3.39 -28.24 -1.90
C LYS A 52 4.82 -27.86 -2.26
N PRO A 53 5.17 -26.55 -2.26
CA PRO A 53 6.56 -26.13 -2.48
C PRO A 53 7.52 -26.78 -1.47
N SER A 54 7.10 -26.89 -0.21
CA SER A 54 7.91 -27.45 0.89
C SER A 54 8.14 -28.97 0.80
N THR A 55 7.40 -29.68 -0.05
CA THR A 55 7.51 -31.14 -0.16
C THR A 55 8.60 -31.50 -1.17
N TYR A 56 9.63 -32.23 -0.73
CA TYR A 56 10.64 -32.78 -1.65
C TYR A 56 10.03 -33.90 -2.51
N PRO A 57 10.25 -33.93 -3.85
CA PRO A 57 11.16 -33.13 -4.68
C PRO A 57 10.46 -32.05 -5.54
N VAL A 58 9.34 -31.48 -5.09
CA VAL A 58 8.54 -30.49 -5.87
C VAL A 58 9.35 -29.21 -6.16
N THR A 59 10.05 -28.64 -5.17
CA THR A 59 10.90 -27.47 -5.40
C THR A 59 12.02 -27.74 -6.41
N PRO A 60 12.79 -28.84 -6.31
CA PRO A 60 13.73 -29.25 -7.35
C PRO A 60 13.12 -29.38 -8.75
N LEU A 61 11.93 -29.97 -8.89
CA LEU A 61 11.22 -30.05 -10.18
C LEU A 61 10.95 -28.68 -10.77
N LEU A 62 10.43 -27.74 -9.96
CA LEU A 62 10.17 -26.39 -10.42
C LEU A 62 11.46 -25.69 -10.85
N LYS A 63 12.54 -25.80 -10.07
CA LYS A 63 13.85 -25.24 -10.44
C LYS A 63 14.35 -25.77 -11.78
N LEU A 64 14.26 -27.08 -12.00
CA LEU A 64 14.60 -27.70 -13.29
C LEU A 64 13.77 -27.11 -14.44
N CYS A 65 12.44 -27.00 -14.27
CA CYS A 65 11.58 -26.40 -15.29
C CYS A 65 12.00 -24.98 -15.64
N TYR A 66 12.36 -24.18 -14.63
CA TYR A 66 12.86 -22.82 -14.84
C TYR A 66 14.21 -22.80 -15.57
N GLU A 67 15.19 -23.62 -15.15
CA GLU A 67 16.50 -23.71 -15.79
C GLU A 67 16.36 -24.09 -17.28
N ILE A 68 15.48 -25.04 -17.60
CA ILE A 68 15.18 -25.42 -18.98
C ILE A 68 14.65 -24.21 -19.77
N LEU A 69 13.68 -23.46 -19.23
CA LEU A 69 13.08 -22.28 -19.88
C LEU A 69 14.09 -21.13 -20.12
N GLU A 70 15.14 -21.03 -19.29
CA GLU A 70 16.21 -20.03 -19.42
C GLU A 70 17.27 -20.38 -20.49
N HIS A 71 17.51 -21.66 -20.75
CA HIS A 71 18.64 -22.09 -21.59
C HIS A 71 18.43 -21.84 -23.08
N ILE A 72 19.45 -21.28 -23.74
CA ILE A 72 19.39 -20.70 -25.10
C ILE A 72 19.29 -21.76 -26.24
N ASN A 73 19.46 -23.06 -25.97
CA ASN A 73 19.59 -24.11 -27.00
C ASN A 73 18.76 -25.38 -26.73
N VAL A 74 17.65 -25.26 -26.00
CA VAL A 74 16.76 -26.41 -25.72
C VAL A 74 15.85 -26.69 -26.92
N ASP A 75 15.51 -27.96 -27.14
CA ASP A 75 14.60 -28.39 -28.20
C ASP A 75 13.17 -27.82 -27.96
N ASN A 76 12.55 -27.27 -29.01
CA ASN A 76 11.18 -26.74 -28.96
C ASN A 76 10.16 -27.74 -28.41
N TYR A 77 10.35 -29.03 -28.67
CA TYR A 77 9.49 -30.08 -28.15
C TYR A 77 9.67 -30.26 -26.62
N VAL A 78 10.90 -30.13 -26.10
CA VAL A 78 11.15 -30.15 -24.66
C VAL A 78 10.53 -28.92 -23.98
N PHE A 79 10.66 -27.73 -24.58
CA PHE A 79 9.96 -26.53 -24.10
C PHE A 79 8.45 -26.75 -24.03
N GLN A 80 7.85 -27.33 -25.07
CA GLN A 80 6.42 -27.61 -25.10
C GLN A 80 5.99 -28.55 -23.97
N ARG A 81 6.74 -29.64 -23.72
CA ARG A 81 6.43 -30.57 -22.62
C ARG A 81 6.55 -29.95 -21.24
N VAL A 82 7.57 -29.11 -21.02
CA VAL A 82 7.73 -28.37 -19.75
C VAL A 82 6.58 -27.38 -19.55
N LEU A 83 6.20 -26.62 -20.58
CA LEU A 83 5.09 -25.67 -20.49
C LEU A 83 3.74 -26.37 -20.25
N GLN A 84 3.51 -27.52 -20.90
CA GLN A 84 2.31 -28.34 -20.66
C GLN A 84 2.25 -28.86 -19.22
N LEU A 85 3.36 -29.38 -18.69
CA LEU A 85 3.44 -29.80 -17.29
C LEU A 85 3.16 -28.63 -16.34
N LEU A 86 3.84 -27.49 -16.55
CA LEU A 86 3.65 -26.29 -15.74
C LEU A 86 2.21 -25.81 -15.79
N PHE A 87 1.57 -25.77 -16.97
CA PHE A 87 0.18 -25.39 -17.13
C PHE A 87 -0.76 -26.27 -16.28
N ARG A 88 -0.58 -27.60 -16.30
CA ARG A 88 -1.40 -28.52 -15.49
C ARG A 88 -1.25 -28.25 -14.00
N ILE A 89 -0.02 -28.05 -13.54
CA ILE A 89 0.28 -27.76 -12.13
C ILE A 89 -0.32 -26.42 -11.70
N VAL A 90 0.00 -25.33 -12.41
CA VAL A 90 -0.39 -23.98 -11.98
C VAL A 90 -1.87 -23.71 -12.19
N LYS A 91 -2.54 -24.33 -13.19
CA LYS A 91 -3.99 -24.20 -13.38
C LYS A 91 -4.76 -24.64 -12.14
N VAL A 92 -4.33 -25.74 -11.55
CA VAL A 92 -5.06 -26.44 -10.49
C VAL A 92 -4.58 -26.06 -9.09
N ASN A 93 -3.27 -25.84 -8.93
CA ASN A 93 -2.65 -25.60 -7.62
C ASN A 93 -2.32 -24.11 -7.41
N LEU A 94 -3.18 -23.40 -6.69
CA LEU A 94 -3.04 -21.96 -6.43
C LEU A 94 -1.78 -21.63 -5.63
N SER A 95 -1.39 -22.49 -4.69
CA SER A 95 -0.19 -22.30 -3.85
C SER A 95 1.10 -22.36 -4.67
N LEU A 96 1.21 -23.36 -5.55
CA LEU A 96 2.34 -23.46 -6.48
C LEU A 96 2.32 -22.34 -7.52
N ARG A 97 1.14 -21.94 -8.02
CA ARG A 97 1.02 -20.79 -8.91
C ARG A 97 1.54 -19.51 -8.26
N ARG A 98 1.13 -19.21 -7.02
CA ARG A 98 1.62 -18.06 -6.24
C ARG A 98 3.14 -18.12 -6.03
N PHE A 99 3.67 -19.31 -5.71
CA PHE A 99 5.11 -19.53 -5.56
C PHE A 99 5.88 -19.24 -6.87
N CYS A 100 5.40 -19.76 -8.01
CA CYS A 100 6.00 -19.51 -9.31
C CYS A 100 5.88 -18.04 -9.73
N ALA A 101 4.72 -17.40 -9.49
CA ALA A 101 4.48 -16.01 -9.91
C ALA A 101 5.28 -14.99 -9.08
N ASN A 102 5.45 -15.21 -7.77
CA ASN A 102 6.22 -14.33 -6.90
C ASN A 102 7.74 -14.54 -7.02
N SER A 103 8.17 -15.67 -7.57
CA SER A 103 9.55 -15.88 -7.99
C SER A 103 9.73 -15.20 -9.35
N ILE A 104 10.18 -13.94 -9.36
CA ILE A 104 10.34 -13.04 -10.54
C ILE A 104 10.87 -13.76 -11.81
N MET A 105 11.65 -14.82 -11.63
CA MET A 105 12.31 -15.58 -12.68
C MET A 105 11.40 -16.47 -13.55
N PHE A 106 10.26 -17.00 -13.07
CA PHE A 106 9.42 -17.92 -13.87
C PHE A 106 8.66 -17.24 -15.01
N PRO A 107 7.90 -16.14 -14.77
CA PRO A 107 7.28 -15.39 -15.86
C PRO A 107 8.30 -14.93 -16.90
N HIS A 108 9.52 -14.61 -16.47
CA HIS A 108 10.62 -14.24 -17.36
C HIS A 108 11.06 -15.39 -18.28
N GLY A 109 11.33 -16.58 -17.74
CA GLY A 109 11.72 -17.74 -18.54
C GLY A 109 10.66 -18.13 -19.58
N VAL A 110 9.38 -18.13 -19.19
CA VAL A 110 8.26 -18.40 -20.13
C VAL A 110 8.19 -17.35 -21.24
N TYR A 111 8.42 -16.08 -20.91
CA TYR A 111 8.44 -15.01 -21.90
C TYR A 111 9.60 -15.11 -22.88
N LYS A 112 10.80 -15.50 -22.43
CA LYS A 112 11.95 -15.67 -23.32
C LYS A 112 11.64 -16.68 -24.44
N VAL A 113 10.98 -17.78 -24.08
CA VAL A 113 10.48 -18.79 -25.03
C VAL A 113 9.42 -18.18 -25.96
N LEU A 114 8.47 -17.41 -25.42
CA LEU A 114 7.43 -16.73 -26.20
C LEU A 114 8.03 -15.74 -27.21
N LYS A 115 8.91 -14.83 -26.77
CA LYS A 115 9.53 -13.78 -27.60
C LYS A 115 10.32 -14.36 -28.77
N TYR A 116 11.08 -15.43 -28.52
CA TYR A 116 11.85 -16.11 -29.56
C TYR A 116 10.95 -16.75 -30.61
N ASN A 117 9.94 -17.51 -30.18
CA ASN A 117 9.08 -18.29 -31.07
C ASN A 117 8.04 -17.43 -31.80
N LEU A 118 7.56 -16.35 -31.18
CA LEU A 118 6.63 -15.39 -31.80
C LEU A 118 7.30 -14.63 -32.96
N ARG A 119 8.58 -14.23 -32.80
CA ARG A 119 9.37 -13.62 -33.88
C ARG A 119 9.68 -14.60 -35.01
N ALA A 120 9.95 -15.86 -34.68
CA ALA A 120 10.29 -16.88 -35.66
C ALA A 120 9.08 -17.39 -36.47
N ARG A 121 7.84 -17.26 -35.94
CA ARG A 121 6.59 -17.80 -36.54
C ARG A 121 6.63 -19.31 -36.85
N GLN A 122 7.44 -20.08 -36.13
CA GLN A 122 7.75 -21.47 -36.50
C GLN A 122 7.02 -22.54 -35.66
N ASN A 123 6.32 -22.18 -34.56
CA ASN A 123 5.56 -23.14 -33.76
C ASN A 123 4.41 -22.46 -32.97
N VAL A 124 3.19 -22.50 -33.54
CA VAL A 124 1.99 -21.85 -32.96
C VAL A 124 1.55 -22.54 -31.67
N GLU A 125 1.65 -23.87 -31.57
CA GLU A 125 1.24 -24.61 -30.38
C GLU A 125 2.10 -24.29 -29.16
N LEU A 126 3.42 -24.21 -29.36
CA LEU A 126 4.35 -23.82 -28.29
C LEU A 126 4.07 -22.40 -27.78
N VAL A 127 3.75 -21.49 -28.69
CA VAL A 127 3.38 -20.10 -28.36
C VAL A 127 2.08 -20.07 -27.55
N ILE A 128 1.07 -20.84 -27.94
CA ILE A 128 -0.20 -20.97 -27.20
C ILE A 128 0.04 -21.56 -25.80
N ASP A 129 0.87 -22.60 -25.67
CA ASP A 129 1.18 -23.19 -24.37
C ASP A 129 1.94 -22.21 -23.46
N ALA A 130 2.85 -21.40 -24.01
CA ALA A 130 3.51 -20.31 -23.28
C ALA A 130 2.51 -19.23 -22.81
N PHE A 131 1.57 -18.84 -23.67
CA PHE A 131 0.49 -17.92 -23.33
C PHE A 131 -0.35 -18.41 -22.15
N LYS A 132 -0.81 -19.66 -22.21
CA LYS A 132 -1.65 -20.26 -21.16
C LYS A 132 -0.97 -20.24 -19.79
N VAL A 133 0.34 -20.53 -19.74
CA VAL A 133 1.12 -20.49 -18.50
C VAL A 133 1.25 -19.05 -18.01
N LEU A 134 1.70 -18.15 -18.88
CA LEU A 134 1.94 -16.75 -18.52
C LEU A 134 0.64 -16.08 -18.04
N GLN A 135 -0.48 -16.34 -18.71
CA GLN A 135 -1.80 -15.81 -18.37
C GLN A 135 -2.24 -16.19 -16.95
N LEU A 136 -1.97 -17.42 -16.52
CA LEU A 136 -2.26 -17.85 -15.16
C LEU A 136 -1.30 -17.23 -14.15
N LEU A 137 -0.01 -17.13 -14.48
CA LEU A 137 1.01 -16.57 -13.58
C LEU A 137 0.81 -15.07 -13.33
N THR A 138 0.33 -14.31 -14.31
CA THR A 138 0.10 -12.85 -14.18
C THR A 138 -1.31 -12.48 -13.72
N TYR A 139 -2.21 -13.44 -13.51
CA TYR A 139 -3.63 -13.14 -13.25
C TYR A 139 -3.88 -12.41 -11.91
N ARG A 140 -3.11 -12.75 -10.86
CA ARG A 140 -3.27 -12.22 -9.49
C ARG A 140 -2.02 -11.51 -8.94
N THR A 141 -1.02 -11.25 -9.77
CA THR A 141 0.24 -10.64 -9.37
C THR A 141 0.42 -9.29 -10.07
N GLU A 142 0.93 -8.31 -9.33
CA GLU A 142 1.34 -7.04 -9.93
C GLU A 142 2.62 -7.26 -10.73
N PHE A 143 2.66 -6.69 -11.93
CA PHE A 143 3.77 -6.84 -12.86
C PHE A 143 4.54 -5.52 -12.92
N ALA A 144 5.81 -5.52 -12.51
CA ALA A 144 6.61 -4.29 -12.42
C ALA A 144 7.01 -3.72 -13.80
N VAL A 145 6.98 -2.39 -13.91
CA VAL A 145 7.34 -1.64 -15.14
C VAL A 145 8.84 -1.59 -15.40
N GLU A 146 9.68 -1.66 -14.36
CA GLU A 146 11.14 -1.58 -14.45
C GLU A 146 11.80 -2.77 -15.19
N GLY A 147 11.00 -3.72 -15.72
CA GLY A 147 11.44 -4.84 -16.55
C GLY A 147 10.81 -4.86 -17.96
N TYR A 148 10.65 -6.07 -18.50
CA TYR A 148 10.11 -6.36 -19.84
C TYR A 148 8.67 -5.85 -20.10
N GLY A 149 8.00 -5.17 -19.15
CA GLY A 149 6.59 -4.75 -19.23
C GLY A 149 6.26 -3.92 -20.47
N MET A 150 7.17 -3.03 -20.88
CA MET A 150 7.04 -2.25 -22.12
C MET A 150 7.15 -3.14 -23.37
N ASP A 151 8.15 -4.03 -23.41
CA ASP A 151 8.32 -5.01 -24.49
C ASP A 151 7.09 -5.94 -24.60
N PHE A 152 6.48 -6.32 -23.46
CA PHE A 152 5.26 -7.13 -23.40
C PHE A 152 4.06 -6.37 -23.97
N LEU A 153 3.84 -5.12 -23.53
CA LEU A 153 2.74 -4.29 -24.00
C LEU A 153 2.80 -4.10 -25.52
N ALA A 154 3.97 -3.75 -26.07
CA ALA A 154 4.14 -3.56 -27.50
C ALA A 154 3.81 -4.83 -28.30
N ILE A 155 4.39 -5.97 -27.91
CA ILE A 155 4.18 -7.25 -28.60
C ILE A 155 2.70 -7.68 -28.60
N PHE A 156 2.02 -7.54 -27.45
CA PHE A 156 0.61 -7.94 -27.36
C PHE A 156 -0.31 -6.96 -28.09
N CYS A 157 0.00 -5.66 -28.06
CA CYS A 157 -0.76 -4.68 -28.84
C CYS A 157 -0.65 -4.94 -30.34
N ASP A 158 0.54 -5.27 -30.84
CA ASP A 158 0.76 -5.63 -32.24
C ASP A 158 -0.03 -6.90 -32.64
N GLU A 159 0.01 -7.96 -31.82
CA GLU A 159 -0.73 -9.20 -32.10
C GLU A 159 -2.26 -9.02 -31.97
N ILE A 160 -2.74 -8.09 -31.14
CA ILE A 160 -4.17 -7.73 -31.11
C ILE A 160 -4.56 -6.95 -32.38
N ILE A 161 -3.69 -6.06 -32.86
CA ILE A 161 -3.95 -5.31 -34.10
C ILE A 161 -3.90 -6.23 -35.33
N ASP A 162 -3.07 -7.26 -35.37
CA ASP A 162 -3.03 -8.19 -36.52
C ASP A 162 -2.84 -9.64 -36.05
N PRO A 163 -3.91 -10.31 -35.58
CA PRO A 163 -3.79 -11.64 -35.00
C PRO A 163 -3.56 -12.68 -36.10
N GLN A 164 -2.56 -13.54 -35.90
CA GLN A 164 -2.29 -14.66 -36.83
C GLN A 164 -3.39 -15.72 -36.80
N SER A 165 -4.10 -15.86 -35.68
CA SER A 165 -5.25 -16.76 -35.52
C SER A 165 -6.26 -16.24 -34.49
N PRO A 166 -7.53 -16.70 -34.52
CA PRO A 166 -8.52 -16.35 -33.50
C PRO A 166 -8.14 -16.79 -32.07
N GLU A 167 -7.40 -17.89 -31.94
CA GLU A 167 -6.93 -18.39 -30.64
C GLU A 167 -5.88 -17.45 -30.03
N MET A 168 -4.95 -16.98 -30.87
CA MET A 168 -3.91 -16.00 -30.48
C MET A 168 -4.49 -14.68 -30.00
N LEU A 169 -5.59 -14.21 -30.62
CA LEU A 169 -6.29 -13.01 -30.18
C LEU A 169 -6.81 -13.17 -28.74
N SER A 170 -7.44 -14.30 -28.42
CA SER A 170 -8.02 -14.53 -27.09
C SER A 170 -6.97 -14.54 -25.97
N HIS A 171 -5.80 -15.13 -26.26
CA HIS A 171 -4.68 -15.17 -25.33
C HIS A 171 -3.96 -13.82 -25.20
N SER A 172 -3.73 -13.11 -26.30
CA SER A 172 -3.06 -11.81 -26.29
C SER A 172 -3.90 -10.74 -25.60
N LEU A 173 -5.21 -10.73 -25.85
CA LEU A 173 -6.12 -9.76 -25.24
C LEU A 173 -6.30 -10.01 -23.74
N SER A 174 -6.36 -11.27 -23.32
CA SER A 174 -6.41 -11.61 -21.89
C SER A 174 -5.10 -11.34 -21.16
N MET A 175 -3.95 -11.45 -21.83
CA MET A 175 -2.66 -10.99 -21.32
C MET A 175 -2.62 -9.47 -21.14
N LEU A 176 -3.05 -8.71 -22.16
CA LEU A 176 -3.17 -7.26 -22.06
C LEU A 176 -4.09 -6.86 -20.89
N CYS A 177 -5.21 -7.58 -20.73
CA CYS A 177 -6.11 -7.40 -19.61
C CYS A 177 -5.39 -7.58 -18.27
N ASN A 178 -4.64 -8.66 -18.06
CA ASN A 178 -3.86 -8.85 -16.83
C ASN A 178 -2.89 -7.69 -16.57
N LEU A 179 -2.13 -7.26 -17.59
CA LEU A 179 -1.11 -6.20 -17.44
C LEU A 179 -1.73 -4.85 -17.05
N VAL A 180 -2.80 -4.46 -17.75
CA VAL A 180 -3.46 -3.16 -17.55
C VAL A 180 -4.31 -3.14 -16.28
N THR A 181 -4.94 -4.25 -15.91
CA THR A 181 -5.82 -4.29 -14.73
C THR A 181 -5.07 -4.40 -13.41
N ARG A 182 -3.78 -4.78 -13.44
CA ARG A 182 -2.95 -5.04 -12.24
C ARG A 182 -1.77 -4.09 -12.07
N SER A 183 -1.49 -3.18 -13.01
CA SER A 183 -0.48 -2.12 -12.86
C SER A 183 -1.04 -0.79 -13.36
N LYS A 184 -1.10 0.20 -12.46
CA LYS A 184 -1.54 1.57 -12.80
C LYS A 184 -0.57 2.22 -13.80
N GLU A 185 0.71 1.88 -13.70
CA GLU A 185 1.78 2.40 -14.55
C GLU A 185 1.69 1.85 -15.98
N LEU A 186 1.54 0.53 -16.16
CA LEU A 186 1.32 -0.08 -17.49
C LEU A 186 0.01 0.37 -18.12
N ALA A 187 -1.04 0.56 -17.31
CA ALA A 187 -2.30 1.13 -17.76
C ALA A 187 -2.13 2.55 -18.32
N HIS A 188 -1.36 3.39 -17.62
CA HIS A 188 -1.05 4.75 -18.06
C HIS A 188 -0.25 4.76 -19.36
N VAL A 189 0.80 3.94 -19.46
CA VAL A 189 1.57 3.77 -20.71
C VAL A 189 0.67 3.32 -21.86
N PHE A 190 -0.16 2.29 -21.64
CA PHE A 190 -1.08 1.79 -22.65
C PHE A 190 -2.01 2.89 -23.18
N MET A 191 -2.52 3.74 -22.28
CA MET A 191 -3.37 4.88 -22.63
C MET A 191 -2.66 5.92 -23.48
N LEU A 192 -1.38 6.21 -23.21
CA LEU A 192 -0.60 7.20 -23.94
C LEU A 192 -0.15 6.69 -25.33
N GLU A 193 0.31 5.44 -25.42
CA GLU A 193 1.03 4.95 -26.61
C GLU A 193 0.17 4.08 -27.54
N PHE A 194 -0.77 3.29 -27.02
CA PHE A 194 -1.41 2.20 -27.78
C PHE A 194 -2.93 2.31 -27.92
N TYR A 195 -3.61 3.03 -27.00
CA TYR A 195 -5.07 3.08 -26.95
C TYR A 195 -5.71 3.59 -28.26
N GLN A 196 -5.15 4.64 -28.87
CA GLN A 196 -5.73 5.22 -30.09
C GLN A 196 -5.77 4.23 -31.26
N SER A 197 -4.75 3.37 -31.39
CA SER A 197 -4.71 2.30 -32.40
C SER A 197 -5.72 1.18 -32.11
N LEU A 198 -5.87 0.77 -30.85
CA LEU A 198 -6.70 -0.38 -30.48
C LEU A 198 -8.18 -0.03 -30.29
N SER A 199 -8.51 1.20 -29.89
CA SER A 199 -9.88 1.63 -29.57
C SER A 199 -10.90 1.36 -30.69
N ARG A 200 -10.46 1.48 -31.96
CA ARG A 200 -11.29 1.18 -33.14
C ARG A 200 -11.68 -0.29 -33.24
N LYS A 201 -10.89 -1.21 -32.68
CA LYS A 201 -11.15 -2.66 -32.71
C LYS A 201 -11.96 -3.17 -31.54
N PHE A 202 -11.90 -2.53 -30.37
CA PHE A 202 -12.63 -3.00 -29.17
C PHE A 202 -14.14 -3.17 -29.41
N LEU A 203 -14.78 -2.31 -30.20
CA LEU A 203 -16.19 -2.48 -30.59
C LEU A 203 -16.44 -3.79 -31.34
N SER A 204 -15.56 -4.16 -32.28
CA SER A 204 -15.69 -5.41 -33.03
C SER A 204 -15.48 -6.64 -32.14
N TYR A 205 -14.64 -6.53 -31.10
CA TYR A 205 -14.37 -7.63 -30.18
C TYR A 205 -15.50 -7.87 -29.18
N LEU A 206 -16.28 -6.85 -28.84
CA LEU A 206 -17.48 -7.03 -28.01
C LEU A 206 -18.58 -7.83 -28.72
N SER A 207 -18.56 -7.87 -30.05
CA SER A 207 -19.45 -8.71 -30.87
C SER A 207 -18.85 -10.08 -31.24
N SER A 208 -17.75 -10.47 -30.61
CA SER A 208 -17.12 -11.77 -30.86
C SER A 208 -17.89 -12.92 -30.21
N ASP A 209 -17.91 -14.08 -30.87
CA ASP A 209 -18.44 -15.34 -30.29
C ASP A 209 -17.55 -15.90 -29.17
N ASN A 210 -16.32 -15.40 -29.02
CA ASN A 210 -15.41 -15.86 -27.97
C ASN A 210 -15.62 -15.08 -26.67
N TYR A 211 -16.22 -15.74 -25.67
CA TYR A 211 -16.50 -15.14 -24.37
C TYR A 211 -15.27 -14.56 -23.65
N LEU A 212 -14.08 -15.15 -23.81
CA LEU A 212 -12.85 -14.63 -23.21
C LEU A 212 -12.46 -13.28 -23.83
N VAL A 213 -12.67 -13.12 -25.14
CA VAL A 213 -12.40 -11.87 -25.86
C VAL A 213 -13.35 -10.77 -25.40
N VAL A 214 -14.64 -11.08 -25.33
CA VAL A 214 -15.68 -10.14 -24.89
C VAL A 214 -15.40 -9.63 -23.48
N ILE A 215 -15.19 -10.55 -22.52
CA ILE A 215 -15.03 -10.14 -21.11
C ILE A 215 -13.69 -9.45 -20.83
N SER A 216 -12.62 -9.85 -21.52
CA SER A 216 -11.32 -9.15 -21.42
C SER A 216 -11.45 -7.72 -21.93
N THR A 217 -12.18 -7.50 -23.03
CA THR A 217 -12.43 -6.15 -23.57
C THR A 217 -13.22 -5.30 -22.58
N LEU A 218 -14.31 -5.83 -22.01
CA LEU A 218 -15.12 -5.11 -21.02
C LEU A 218 -14.31 -4.71 -19.78
N LEU A 219 -13.47 -5.62 -19.28
CA LEU A 219 -12.66 -5.36 -18.09
C LEU A 219 -11.58 -4.29 -18.34
N ILE A 220 -10.91 -4.33 -19.50
CA ILE A 220 -9.97 -3.28 -19.94
C ILE A 220 -10.69 -1.93 -20.03
N LEU A 221 -11.83 -1.87 -20.73
CA LEU A 221 -12.59 -0.63 -20.91
C LEU A 221 -13.05 -0.03 -19.58
N LYS A 222 -13.49 -0.87 -18.64
CA LYS A 222 -13.93 -0.42 -17.32
C LYS A 222 -12.76 0.09 -16.46
N ARG A 223 -11.62 -0.59 -16.46
CA ARG A 223 -10.46 -0.22 -15.63
C ARG A 223 -9.74 1.03 -16.12
N LEU A 224 -9.68 1.24 -17.43
CA LEU A 224 -9.02 2.40 -18.03
C LEU A 224 -9.88 3.68 -18.03
N ASN A 225 -11.17 3.59 -17.66
CA ASN A 225 -12.13 4.71 -17.65
C ASN A 225 -12.08 5.59 -18.92
N THR A 226 -12.06 4.94 -20.08
CA THR A 226 -11.81 5.62 -21.37
C THR A 226 -13.05 6.35 -21.90
N PRO A 227 -12.95 7.29 -22.86
CA PRO A 227 -14.14 7.91 -23.47
C PRO A 227 -15.11 6.90 -24.11
N MET A 228 -14.62 5.75 -24.58
CA MET A 228 -15.46 4.66 -25.08
C MET A 228 -16.24 3.97 -23.96
N SER A 229 -15.71 3.98 -22.73
CA SER A 229 -16.34 3.38 -21.55
C SER A 229 -17.68 4.06 -21.22
N GLU A 230 -17.81 5.37 -21.48
CA GLU A 230 -19.05 6.14 -21.32
C GLU A 230 -20.20 5.63 -22.21
N LYS A 231 -19.91 4.89 -23.29
CA LYS A 231 -20.96 4.29 -24.12
C LYS A 231 -21.58 3.04 -23.50
N PHE A 232 -20.84 2.32 -22.66
CA PHE A 232 -21.27 1.01 -22.12
C PHE A 232 -21.66 1.09 -20.64
N PHE A 233 -21.04 1.99 -19.88
CA PHE A 233 -21.23 2.15 -18.44
C PHE A 233 -22.09 3.39 -18.12
N THR A 234 -23.23 3.49 -18.78
CA THR A 234 -24.28 4.47 -18.48
C THR A 234 -25.49 3.77 -17.92
N SER A 235 -26.30 4.47 -17.12
CA SER A 235 -27.54 3.92 -16.57
C SER A 235 -28.46 3.32 -17.64
N SER A 236 -28.49 3.88 -18.85
CA SER A 236 -29.28 3.36 -19.97
C SER A 236 -28.76 2.04 -20.56
N ASN A 237 -27.45 1.83 -20.58
CA ASN A 237 -26.82 0.68 -21.25
C ASN A 237 -26.31 -0.38 -20.26
N MET A 238 -26.26 -0.07 -18.96
CA MET A 238 -25.70 -0.97 -17.95
C MET A 238 -26.43 -2.31 -17.89
N PHE A 239 -27.75 -2.35 -18.09
CA PHE A 239 -28.49 -3.61 -18.12
C PHE A 239 -28.02 -4.56 -19.24
N GLN A 240 -27.70 -4.04 -20.42
CA GLN A 240 -27.17 -4.87 -21.52
C GLN A 240 -25.76 -5.36 -21.20
N THR A 241 -24.93 -4.50 -20.61
CA THR A 241 -23.57 -4.85 -20.17
C THR A 241 -23.58 -5.92 -19.07
N LEU A 242 -24.48 -5.81 -18.08
CA LEU A 242 -24.69 -6.82 -17.04
C LEU A 242 -25.20 -8.13 -17.64
N LEU A 243 -26.20 -8.07 -18.51
CA LEU A 243 -26.73 -9.25 -19.21
C LEU A 243 -25.61 -9.99 -19.95
N CYS A 244 -24.77 -9.27 -20.69
CA CYS A 244 -23.62 -9.82 -21.38
C CYS A 244 -22.65 -10.53 -20.41
N ALA A 245 -22.26 -9.86 -19.33
CA ALA A 245 -21.32 -10.43 -18.36
C ALA A 245 -21.87 -11.65 -17.61
N PHE A 246 -23.15 -11.62 -17.20
CA PHE A 246 -23.80 -12.78 -16.57
C PHE A 246 -23.98 -13.95 -17.55
N ASN A 247 -24.29 -13.68 -18.82
CA ASN A 247 -24.35 -14.73 -19.84
C ASN A 247 -22.97 -15.38 -20.07
N VAL A 248 -21.91 -14.56 -20.14
CA VAL A 248 -20.54 -15.06 -20.20
C VAL A 248 -20.24 -15.94 -19.00
N LEU A 249 -20.57 -15.50 -17.77
CA LEU A 249 -20.32 -16.27 -16.56
C LEU A 249 -21.11 -17.60 -16.53
N ALA A 250 -22.36 -17.59 -17.00
CA ALA A 250 -23.20 -18.77 -17.05
C ALA A 250 -22.65 -19.85 -18.00
N GLN A 251 -22.03 -19.43 -19.10
CA GLN A 251 -21.46 -20.29 -20.14
C GLN A 251 -19.94 -20.52 -20.01
N ALA A 252 -19.30 -19.94 -18.98
CA ALA A 252 -17.85 -20.00 -18.83
C ALA A 252 -17.37 -21.39 -18.35
N ASP A 253 -16.49 -22.01 -19.12
CA ASP A 253 -15.89 -23.32 -18.80
C ASP A 253 -14.38 -23.25 -18.49
N THR A 254 -13.77 -22.08 -18.64
CA THR A 254 -12.34 -21.89 -18.34
C THR A 254 -12.15 -21.05 -17.08
N THR A 255 -11.08 -21.34 -16.34
CA THR A 255 -10.69 -20.62 -15.12
C THR A 255 -10.63 -19.10 -15.31
N LEU A 256 -10.12 -18.67 -16.46
CA LEU A 256 -9.90 -17.27 -16.78
C LEU A 256 -11.18 -16.56 -17.22
N THR A 257 -12.04 -17.22 -17.99
CA THR A 257 -13.36 -16.65 -18.34
C THR A 257 -14.22 -16.47 -17.09
N VAL A 258 -14.26 -17.48 -16.21
CA VAL A 258 -14.97 -17.39 -14.91
C VAL A 258 -14.34 -16.28 -14.05
N GLY A 259 -13.02 -16.26 -13.96
CA GLY A 259 -12.27 -15.28 -13.16
C GLY A 259 -12.50 -13.84 -13.62
N PHE A 260 -12.37 -13.55 -14.91
CA PHE A 260 -12.60 -12.22 -15.47
C PHE A 260 -14.06 -11.79 -15.40
N ALA A 261 -15.01 -12.69 -15.64
CA ALA A 261 -16.43 -12.37 -15.52
C ALA A 261 -16.82 -12.05 -14.07
N SER A 262 -16.35 -12.86 -13.12
CA SER A 262 -16.53 -12.59 -11.68
C SER A 262 -15.87 -11.27 -11.27
N ASP A 263 -14.60 -11.03 -11.65
CA ASP A 263 -13.88 -9.80 -11.30
C ASP A 263 -14.53 -8.55 -11.92
N PHE A 264 -15.03 -8.66 -13.16
CA PHE A 264 -15.77 -7.59 -13.82
C PHE A 264 -17.10 -7.29 -13.12
N LEU A 265 -17.89 -8.32 -12.81
CA LEU A 265 -19.17 -8.15 -12.11
C LEU A 265 -18.96 -7.54 -10.73
N ARG A 266 -17.96 -7.98 -9.96
CA ARG A 266 -17.61 -7.37 -8.67
C ARG A 266 -17.22 -5.90 -8.84
N LEU A 267 -16.42 -5.57 -9.85
CA LEU A 267 -16.00 -4.19 -10.14
C LEU A 267 -17.16 -3.26 -10.51
N VAL A 268 -18.24 -3.79 -11.08
CA VAL A 268 -19.38 -2.99 -11.55
C VAL A 268 -20.57 -3.06 -10.60
N LEU A 269 -20.68 -4.09 -9.77
CA LEU A 269 -21.81 -4.26 -8.84
C LEU A 269 -21.45 -3.86 -7.41
N VAL A 270 -20.21 -4.06 -6.96
CA VAL A 270 -19.85 -3.93 -5.54
C VAL A 270 -18.96 -2.70 -5.33
N THR A 271 -19.30 -1.89 -4.34
CA THR A 271 -18.45 -0.84 -3.77
C THR A 271 -18.54 -0.89 -2.24
N THR A 272 -17.62 -0.24 -1.55
CA THR A 272 -17.65 -0.10 -0.10
C THR A 272 -17.87 1.36 0.24
N ASN A 273 -18.87 1.64 1.06
CA ASN A 273 -19.13 2.99 1.55
C ASN A 273 -18.10 3.39 2.62
N ARG A 274 -18.20 4.63 3.09
CA ARG A 274 -17.27 5.23 4.08
C ARG A 274 -17.23 4.51 5.43
N ASP A 275 -18.30 3.78 5.76
CA ASP A 275 -18.41 2.97 6.97
C ASP A 275 -17.86 1.54 6.76
N ASN A 276 -17.15 1.30 5.64
CA ASN A 276 -16.67 -0.01 5.19
C ASN A 276 -17.80 -1.04 4.96
N GLU A 277 -19.03 -0.60 4.74
CA GLU A 277 -20.15 -1.49 4.40
C GLU A 277 -20.26 -1.67 2.88
N MET A 278 -20.58 -2.89 2.44
CA MET A 278 -20.75 -3.17 1.02
C MET A 278 -22.09 -2.60 0.50
N GLU A 279 -22.00 -1.86 -0.60
CA GLU A 279 -23.13 -1.28 -1.32
C GLU A 279 -23.07 -1.60 -2.81
N VAL A 280 -24.20 -1.38 -3.49
CA VAL A 280 -24.27 -1.47 -4.95
C VAL A 280 -23.65 -0.22 -5.55
N THR A 281 -22.82 -0.34 -6.59
CA THR A 281 -22.27 0.86 -7.25
C THR A 281 -23.37 1.76 -7.81
N ASP A 282 -23.09 3.06 -7.89
CA ASP A 282 -23.98 4.06 -8.52
C ASP A 282 -24.42 3.69 -9.95
N LEU A 283 -23.55 3.00 -10.70
CA LEU A 283 -23.84 2.54 -12.07
C LEU A 283 -24.91 1.45 -12.13
N SER A 284 -25.03 0.68 -11.03
CA SER A 284 -25.88 -0.49 -10.94
C SER A 284 -26.96 -0.34 -9.86
N ARG A 285 -27.29 0.89 -9.45
CA ARG A 285 -28.26 1.17 -8.37
C ARG A 285 -29.59 0.44 -8.55
N ASP A 286 -30.03 0.29 -9.79
CA ASP A 286 -31.28 -0.37 -10.17
C ASP A 286 -31.12 -1.88 -10.42
N PHE A 287 -30.01 -2.51 -9.99
CA PHE A 287 -29.71 -3.92 -10.25
C PHE A 287 -30.80 -4.87 -9.73
N SER A 288 -31.43 -4.57 -8.59
CA SER A 288 -32.57 -5.37 -8.08
C SER A 288 -33.81 -5.31 -8.97
N THR A 289 -33.95 -4.25 -9.78
CA THR A 289 -35.05 -4.07 -10.74
C THR A 289 -34.72 -4.60 -12.13
N PHE A 290 -33.50 -5.11 -12.34
CA PHE A 290 -33.07 -5.69 -13.59
C PHE A 290 -33.97 -6.88 -13.95
N SER A 291 -34.55 -6.87 -15.16
CA SER A 291 -35.53 -7.89 -15.58
C SER A 291 -34.99 -9.32 -15.54
N TYR A 292 -33.67 -9.50 -15.68
CA TYR A 292 -32.99 -10.79 -15.60
C TYR A 292 -32.29 -11.03 -14.26
N PHE A 293 -32.52 -10.20 -13.23
CA PHE A 293 -31.88 -10.30 -11.92
C PHE A 293 -31.99 -11.72 -11.35
N SER A 294 -33.21 -12.25 -11.21
CA SER A 294 -33.43 -13.57 -10.61
C SER A 294 -32.74 -14.68 -11.40
N ASN A 295 -32.88 -14.68 -12.73
CA ASN A 295 -32.25 -15.67 -13.60
C ASN A 295 -30.71 -15.56 -13.59
N ALA A 296 -30.16 -14.34 -13.51
CA ALA A 296 -28.71 -14.12 -13.46
C ALA A 296 -28.10 -14.67 -12.17
N ILE A 297 -28.73 -14.39 -11.01
CA ILE A 297 -28.29 -14.89 -9.71
C ILE A 297 -28.46 -16.41 -9.63
N GLU A 298 -29.61 -16.93 -10.08
CA GLU A 298 -29.87 -18.37 -10.09
C GLU A 298 -28.85 -19.14 -10.93
N ASN A 299 -28.61 -18.72 -12.18
CA ASN A 299 -27.61 -19.37 -13.04
C ASN A 299 -26.20 -19.30 -12.45
N THR A 300 -25.86 -18.19 -11.80
CA THR A 300 -24.58 -18.02 -11.11
C THR A 300 -24.46 -18.98 -9.92
N ALA A 301 -25.51 -19.09 -9.10
CA ALA A 301 -25.56 -20.01 -7.96
C ALA A 301 -25.49 -21.48 -8.39
N LEU A 302 -26.17 -21.84 -9.48
CA LEU A 302 -26.12 -23.19 -10.05
C LEU A 302 -24.72 -23.57 -10.55
N ARG A 303 -23.81 -22.62 -10.83
CA ARG A 303 -22.41 -22.94 -11.14
C ARG A 303 -21.67 -23.62 -9.98
N ILE A 304 -22.06 -23.35 -8.73
CA ILE A 304 -21.50 -24.04 -7.54
C ILE A 304 -21.73 -25.56 -7.64
N THR A 305 -22.83 -25.99 -8.25
CA THR A 305 -23.15 -27.43 -8.43
C THR A 305 -22.29 -28.11 -9.50
N LYS A 306 -21.66 -27.33 -10.39
CA LYS A 306 -20.88 -27.81 -11.53
C LYS A 306 -19.38 -27.86 -11.26
N PHE A 307 -18.85 -26.87 -10.54
CA PHE A 307 -17.42 -26.74 -10.30
C PHE A 307 -16.94 -27.60 -9.12
N ASP A 308 -15.70 -28.07 -9.20
CA ASP A 308 -15.09 -28.84 -8.13
C ASP A 308 -14.68 -27.89 -6.98
N PRO A 309 -14.99 -28.24 -5.71
CA PRO A 309 -14.73 -27.38 -4.55
C PRO A 309 -13.24 -27.14 -4.24
N ARG A 310 -12.32 -27.72 -5.00
CA ARG A 310 -10.87 -27.53 -4.83
C ARG A 310 -10.27 -26.54 -5.82
N THR A 311 -11.07 -26.04 -6.77
CA THR A 311 -10.57 -25.21 -7.88
C THR A 311 -10.82 -23.71 -7.66
N GLU A 312 -10.15 -22.87 -8.44
CA GLU A 312 -10.26 -21.42 -8.34
C GLU A 312 -11.61 -20.89 -8.85
N GLU A 313 -12.25 -21.59 -9.78
CA GLU A 313 -13.57 -21.26 -10.31
C GLU A 313 -14.62 -21.22 -9.19
N SER A 314 -14.64 -22.24 -8.33
CA SER A 314 -15.51 -22.30 -7.16
C SER A 314 -15.28 -21.10 -6.24
N LEU A 315 -14.02 -20.76 -5.97
CA LEU A 315 -13.68 -19.58 -5.16
C LEU A 315 -14.24 -18.28 -5.76
N LYS A 316 -14.15 -18.10 -7.08
CA LYS A 316 -14.61 -16.89 -7.78
C LYS A 316 -16.13 -16.75 -7.78
N ILE A 317 -16.86 -17.85 -7.91
CA ILE A 317 -18.33 -17.85 -7.80
C ILE A 317 -18.76 -17.56 -6.35
N LEU A 318 -18.13 -18.23 -5.38
CA LEU A 318 -18.43 -18.01 -3.96
C LEU A 318 -18.13 -16.57 -3.52
N SER A 319 -17.04 -15.98 -3.99
CA SER A 319 -16.68 -14.59 -3.66
C SER A 319 -17.71 -13.61 -4.24
N LEU A 320 -18.14 -13.80 -5.49
CA LEU A 320 -19.15 -12.95 -6.12
C LEU A 320 -20.49 -13.04 -5.37
N LEU A 321 -20.99 -14.25 -5.10
CA LEU A 321 -22.26 -14.43 -4.40
C LEU A 321 -22.18 -13.95 -2.94
N GLY A 322 -21.04 -14.19 -2.28
CA GLY A 322 -20.78 -13.70 -0.94
C GLY A 322 -20.84 -12.17 -0.86
N ASP A 323 -20.20 -11.47 -1.79
CA ASP A 323 -20.24 -10.00 -1.83
C ASP A 323 -21.67 -9.49 -2.08
N LEU A 324 -22.42 -10.12 -3.00
CA LEU A 324 -23.81 -9.73 -3.28
C LEU A 324 -24.73 -9.95 -2.08
N VAL A 325 -24.53 -11.01 -1.30
CA VAL A 325 -25.30 -11.30 -0.08
C VAL A 325 -24.92 -10.37 1.08
N ASN A 326 -23.68 -9.89 1.11
CA ASN A 326 -23.23 -8.96 2.14
C ASN A 326 -23.82 -7.56 1.99
N ILE A 327 -24.19 -7.16 0.76
CA ILE A 327 -24.89 -5.90 0.48
C ILE A 327 -26.29 -5.94 1.12
N LYS A 328 -26.55 -5.02 2.06
CA LYS A 328 -27.80 -5.01 2.87
C LYS A 328 -29.08 -4.99 2.02
N SER A 329 -29.10 -4.22 0.93
CA SER A 329 -30.28 -4.10 0.04
C SER A 329 -30.51 -5.33 -0.84
N LEU A 330 -29.48 -6.15 -1.07
CA LEU A 330 -29.54 -7.34 -1.92
C LEU A 330 -29.56 -8.64 -1.12
N ARG A 331 -29.21 -8.61 0.16
CA ARG A 331 -29.09 -9.79 1.03
C ARG A 331 -30.28 -10.73 0.93
N SER A 332 -31.45 -10.27 1.34
CA SER A 332 -32.66 -11.09 1.32
C SER A 332 -33.05 -11.56 -0.09
N PRO A 333 -33.19 -10.69 -1.12
CA PRO A 333 -33.59 -11.14 -2.44
C PRO A 333 -32.59 -12.11 -3.09
N VAL A 334 -31.28 -11.89 -2.93
CA VAL A 334 -30.24 -12.80 -3.44
C VAL A 334 -30.24 -14.12 -2.68
N SER A 335 -30.30 -14.08 -1.34
CA SER A 335 -30.37 -15.29 -0.50
C SER A 335 -31.55 -16.17 -0.89
N GLN A 336 -32.75 -15.59 -1.04
CA GLN A 336 -33.96 -16.32 -1.41
C GLN A 336 -33.82 -16.99 -2.80
N ILE A 337 -33.20 -16.32 -3.77
CA ILE A 337 -32.94 -16.93 -5.08
C ILE A 337 -31.97 -18.11 -4.95
N ILE A 338 -30.89 -17.96 -4.18
CA ILE A 338 -29.89 -19.03 -3.99
C ILE A 338 -30.49 -20.25 -3.27
N ILE A 339 -31.30 -20.01 -2.23
CA ILE A 339 -31.96 -21.05 -1.43
C ILE A 339 -32.93 -21.87 -2.30
N ASN A 340 -33.71 -21.20 -3.14
CA ASN A 340 -34.74 -21.83 -3.96
C ASN A 340 -34.23 -22.34 -5.32
N ALA A 341 -32.99 -22.01 -5.70
CA ALA A 341 -32.39 -22.47 -6.94
C ALA A 341 -32.26 -24.00 -6.96
N THR A 342 -32.87 -24.63 -7.96
CA THR A 342 -32.80 -26.08 -8.17
C THR A 342 -32.54 -26.38 -9.63
N ASN A 343 -31.79 -27.45 -9.90
CA ASN A 343 -31.67 -27.95 -11.27
C ASN A 343 -33.01 -28.56 -11.68
N GLY A 344 -33.88 -27.79 -12.34
CA GLY A 344 -35.18 -28.24 -12.81
C GLY A 344 -35.06 -29.32 -13.90
N SER A 345 -35.25 -30.58 -13.53
CA SER A 345 -35.88 -31.69 -14.28
C SER A 345 -35.36 -33.04 -13.80
N GLY A 346 -36.29 -33.98 -13.60
CA GLY A 346 -36.01 -35.38 -13.27
C GLY A 346 -35.38 -36.14 -14.43
N GLU A 347 -34.13 -35.82 -14.77
CA GLU A 347 -33.26 -36.71 -15.53
C GLU A 347 -32.16 -37.26 -14.63
N SER A 348 -32.15 -38.59 -14.54
CA SER A 348 -31.21 -39.40 -13.79
C SER A 348 -29.77 -39.18 -14.26
N CYS A 349 -29.08 -38.17 -13.73
CA CYS A 349 -27.63 -38.09 -13.76
C CYS A 349 -27.11 -38.21 -12.33
N SER A 350 -26.76 -39.44 -11.94
CA SER A 350 -26.41 -39.89 -10.60
C SER A 350 -25.12 -39.30 -10.00
N LYS A 351 -24.67 -38.12 -10.43
CA LYS A 351 -23.47 -37.44 -9.90
C LYS A 351 -23.56 -35.91 -9.79
N ASN A 352 -24.65 -35.25 -10.22
CA ASN A 352 -24.77 -33.79 -10.17
C ASN A 352 -25.76 -33.34 -9.08
N PHE A 353 -25.36 -32.37 -8.27
CA PHE A 353 -26.06 -31.94 -7.06
C PHE A 353 -27.38 -31.22 -7.39
N SER A 354 -28.39 -31.39 -6.53
CA SER A 354 -29.75 -30.88 -6.79
C SER A 354 -29.97 -29.40 -6.47
N SER A 355 -29.15 -28.81 -5.59
CA SER A 355 -29.23 -27.38 -5.22
C SER A 355 -27.86 -26.79 -4.83
N PRO A 356 -27.68 -25.45 -4.91
CA PRO A 356 -26.49 -24.75 -4.43
C PRO A 356 -26.25 -24.94 -2.93
N LEU A 357 -27.30 -24.92 -2.10
CA LEU A 357 -27.20 -25.11 -0.65
C LEU A 357 -26.57 -26.47 -0.29
N LYS A 358 -27.05 -27.56 -0.90
CA LYS A 358 -26.48 -28.91 -0.75
C LYS A 358 -25.03 -29.00 -1.16
N SER A 359 -24.67 -28.26 -2.22
CA SER A 359 -23.30 -28.19 -2.69
C SER A 359 -22.42 -27.49 -1.67
N LEU A 360 -22.84 -26.34 -1.13
CA LEU A 360 -22.13 -25.60 -0.07
C LEU A 360 -21.88 -26.47 1.16
N VAL A 361 -22.91 -27.16 1.67
CA VAL A 361 -22.79 -28.06 2.83
C VAL A 361 -21.73 -29.12 2.57
N ARG A 362 -21.72 -29.73 1.39
CA ARG A 362 -20.68 -30.70 1.01
C ARG A 362 -19.30 -30.07 0.86
N MET A 363 -19.20 -28.84 0.32
CA MET A 363 -17.91 -28.13 0.24
C MET A 363 -17.31 -27.92 1.63
N VAL A 364 -18.16 -27.57 2.61
CA VAL A 364 -17.79 -27.38 4.01
C VAL A 364 -17.52 -28.72 4.73
N ALA A 365 -18.22 -29.79 4.34
CA ALA A 365 -17.99 -31.15 4.84
C ALA A 365 -16.71 -31.80 4.30
N LEU A 366 -16.04 -31.20 3.31
CA LEU A 366 -14.72 -31.65 2.88
C LEU A 366 -13.70 -31.25 3.95
N GLY A 367 -13.42 -32.18 4.86
CA GLY A 367 -12.49 -31.96 5.97
C GLY A 367 -11.12 -31.43 5.53
N VAL A 368 -10.40 -30.84 6.49
CA VAL A 368 -9.16 -30.07 6.29
C VAL A 368 -8.12 -30.76 5.39
N ASP A 369 -7.95 -32.07 5.51
CA ASP A 369 -6.90 -32.81 4.78
C ASP A 369 -7.25 -33.00 3.29
N LYS A 370 -8.53 -32.89 2.93
CA LYS A 370 -9.03 -33.03 1.56
C LYS A 370 -9.23 -31.67 0.86
N GLN A 371 -9.02 -30.57 1.59
CA GLN A 371 -9.20 -29.20 1.09
C GLN A 371 -7.86 -28.47 0.97
N PRO A 372 -7.29 -28.40 -0.23
CA PRO A 372 -6.00 -27.78 -0.48
C PRO A 372 -6.08 -26.26 -0.63
N ASN A 373 -7.27 -25.72 -0.93
CA ASN A 373 -7.53 -24.29 -0.97
C ASN A 373 -8.45 -23.89 0.21
N SER A 374 -7.83 -23.39 1.28
CA SER A 374 -8.54 -22.94 2.48
C SER A 374 -9.56 -21.84 2.21
N GLU A 375 -9.33 -21.01 1.18
CA GLU A 375 -10.22 -19.89 0.84
C GLU A 375 -11.59 -20.36 0.34
N VAL A 376 -11.68 -21.52 -0.33
CA VAL A 376 -12.97 -22.03 -0.84
C VAL A 376 -13.88 -22.42 0.32
N THR A 377 -13.40 -23.25 1.24
CA THR A 377 -14.17 -23.69 2.39
C THR A 377 -14.59 -22.53 3.28
N ILE A 378 -13.71 -21.56 3.52
CA ILE A 378 -14.02 -20.36 4.32
C ILE A 378 -15.13 -19.53 3.67
N ASN A 379 -15.08 -19.29 2.35
CA ASN A 379 -16.14 -18.53 1.68
C ASN A 379 -17.45 -19.33 1.58
N ALA A 380 -17.36 -20.66 1.42
CA ALA A 380 -18.52 -21.53 1.42
C ALA A 380 -19.27 -21.51 2.77
N ILE A 381 -18.56 -21.62 3.89
CA ILE A 381 -19.20 -21.57 5.22
C ILE A 381 -19.75 -20.18 5.56
N LYS A 382 -19.07 -19.10 5.14
CA LYS A 382 -19.58 -17.73 5.31
C LYS A 382 -20.90 -17.53 4.56
N LEU A 383 -20.97 -17.96 3.30
CA LEU A 383 -22.20 -17.90 2.51
C LEU A 383 -23.28 -18.80 3.13
N LEU A 384 -22.92 -20.03 3.53
CA LEU A 384 -23.84 -20.95 4.21
C LEU A 384 -24.44 -20.33 5.49
N ASN A 385 -23.64 -19.66 6.31
CA ASN A 385 -24.09 -19.00 7.53
C ASN A 385 -25.20 -17.97 7.24
N VAL A 386 -25.04 -17.16 6.19
CA VAL A 386 -26.05 -16.16 5.85
C VAL A 386 -27.32 -16.82 5.30
N LEU A 387 -27.20 -17.84 4.44
CA LEU A 387 -28.36 -18.52 3.88
C LEU A 387 -29.17 -19.28 4.95
N ILE A 388 -28.50 -19.99 5.86
CA ILE A 388 -29.16 -20.72 6.95
C ILE A 388 -29.82 -19.72 7.90
N LYS A 389 -29.16 -18.60 8.20
CA LYS A 389 -29.75 -17.54 9.02
C LYS A 389 -31.02 -16.97 8.39
N GLU A 390 -31.03 -16.70 7.09
CA GLU A 390 -32.21 -16.21 6.39
C GLU A 390 -33.38 -17.22 6.47
N ILE A 391 -33.12 -18.53 6.28
CA ILE A 391 -34.15 -19.59 6.39
C ILE A 391 -34.77 -19.60 7.79
N VAL A 392 -33.93 -19.50 8.83
CA VAL A 392 -34.34 -19.55 10.22
C VAL A 392 -35.07 -18.27 10.64
N ASP A 393 -34.56 -17.09 10.26
CA ASP A 393 -35.17 -15.79 10.56
C ASP A 393 -36.55 -15.64 9.86
N ASP A 394 -36.74 -16.25 8.68
CA ASP A 394 -38.03 -16.35 7.97
C ASP A 394 -39.03 -17.32 8.63
N GLY A 395 -38.60 -18.08 9.64
CA GLY A 395 -39.42 -19.10 10.31
C GLY A 395 -39.71 -20.33 9.45
N ALA A 396 -38.92 -20.57 8.40
CA ALA A 396 -39.07 -21.75 7.55
C ALA A 396 -38.44 -23.00 8.19
N GLU A 397 -39.06 -24.16 7.99
CA GLU A 397 -38.53 -25.44 8.49
C GLU A 397 -37.27 -25.82 7.71
N LEU A 398 -36.13 -25.90 8.41
CA LEU A 398 -34.82 -26.19 7.83
C LEU A 398 -34.81 -27.52 7.05
N SER A 399 -35.57 -28.50 7.54
CA SER A 399 -35.75 -29.83 6.95
C SER A 399 -36.27 -29.84 5.51
N LYS A 400 -36.93 -28.75 5.06
CA LYS A 400 -37.38 -28.58 3.67
C LYS A 400 -36.22 -28.35 2.70
N TYR A 401 -35.12 -27.79 3.17
CA TYR A 401 -33.98 -27.39 2.35
C TYR A 401 -32.79 -28.34 2.53
N GLU A 402 -32.46 -28.69 3.77
CA GLU A 402 -31.36 -29.58 4.12
C GLU A 402 -31.67 -30.40 5.37
N ASN A 403 -31.07 -31.59 5.49
CA ASN A 403 -31.23 -32.41 6.71
C ASN A 403 -30.48 -31.76 7.90
N PRO A 404 -31.17 -31.38 8.99
CA PRO A 404 -30.55 -30.80 10.18
C PRO A 404 -29.38 -31.64 10.74
N ALA A 405 -29.49 -32.97 10.73
CA ALA A 405 -28.45 -33.87 11.21
C ALA A 405 -27.15 -33.76 10.39
N VAL A 406 -27.24 -33.45 9.09
CA VAL A 406 -26.07 -33.25 8.23
C VAL A 406 -25.36 -31.95 8.60
N LEU A 407 -26.11 -30.89 8.87
CA LEU A 407 -25.55 -29.59 9.28
C LEU A 407 -24.85 -29.71 10.64
N VAL A 408 -25.48 -30.40 11.60
CA VAL A 408 -24.88 -30.66 12.91
C VAL A 408 -23.63 -31.55 12.80
N ALA A 409 -23.64 -32.59 11.98
CA ALA A 409 -22.45 -33.42 11.74
C ALA A 409 -21.28 -32.62 11.13
N VAL A 410 -21.57 -31.64 10.26
CA VAL A 410 -20.55 -30.72 9.73
C VAL A 410 -19.99 -29.82 10.83
N VAL A 411 -20.85 -29.32 11.74
CA VAL A 411 -20.41 -28.55 12.90
C VAL A 411 -19.47 -29.37 13.78
N GLU A 412 -19.85 -30.61 14.12
CA GLU A 412 -19.03 -31.50 14.94
C GLU A 412 -17.67 -31.78 14.30
N MET A 413 -17.67 -32.18 13.02
CA MET A 413 -16.46 -32.51 12.28
C MET A 413 -15.49 -31.33 12.22
N ASN A 414 -16.00 -30.12 11.94
CA ASN A 414 -15.17 -28.92 11.84
C ASN A 414 -14.68 -28.44 13.21
N ALA A 415 -15.50 -28.54 14.26
CA ALA A 415 -15.10 -28.21 15.63
C ALA A 415 -13.95 -29.12 16.12
N GLN A 416 -13.96 -30.41 15.77
CA GLN A 416 -12.90 -31.36 16.10
C GLN A 416 -11.54 -31.05 15.44
N THR A 417 -11.49 -30.17 14.42
CA THR A 417 -10.22 -29.77 13.79
C THR A 417 -9.28 -28.99 14.71
N CYS A 418 -9.79 -28.46 15.84
CA CYS A 418 -8.99 -27.82 16.89
C CYS A 418 -7.94 -28.77 17.50
N THR A 419 -8.09 -30.08 17.28
CA THR A 419 -7.23 -31.13 17.86
C THR A 419 -5.99 -31.45 17.03
N LYS A 420 -5.87 -30.90 15.82
CA LYS A 420 -4.76 -31.17 14.92
C LYS A 420 -3.61 -30.20 15.17
N GLU A 421 -2.48 -30.69 15.68
CA GLU A 421 -1.21 -29.94 15.77
C GLU A 421 -0.52 -29.96 14.40
N ASP A 422 -0.75 -28.98 13.53
CA ASP A 422 0.04 -28.91 12.29
C ASP A 422 -0.09 -27.61 11.47
N THR A 423 0.75 -27.51 10.43
CA THR A 423 0.95 -26.47 9.37
C THR A 423 -0.25 -25.65 8.85
N TYR A 424 -1.50 -25.92 9.25
CA TYR A 424 -2.73 -25.26 8.80
C TYR A 424 -3.49 -24.48 9.89
N VAL A 425 -2.83 -24.15 11.01
CA VAL A 425 -3.43 -23.47 12.17
C VAL A 425 -4.36 -22.32 11.80
N THR A 426 -3.92 -21.41 10.93
CA THR A 426 -4.72 -20.26 10.49
C THR A 426 -6.01 -20.65 9.78
N TYR A 427 -5.98 -21.68 8.93
CA TYR A 427 -7.17 -22.17 8.24
C TYR A 427 -8.14 -22.79 9.25
N CYS A 428 -7.65 -23.64 10.15
CA CYS A 428 -8.47 -24.27 11.18
C CYS A 428 -9.14 -23.22 12.07
N HIS A 429 -8.44 -22.15 12.45
CA HIS A 429 -9.02 -21.08 13.27
C HIS A 429 -10.20 -20.37 12.59
N HIS A 430 -10.03 -19.97 11.32
CA HIS A 430 -11.11 -19.33 10.56
C HIS A 430 -12.30 -20.27 10.37
N LEU A 431 -12.04 -21.56 10.11
CA LEU A 431 -13.07 -22.58 9.96
C LEU A 431 -13.87 -22.73 11.26
N ILE A 432 -13.19 -22.91 12.40
CA ILE A 432 -13.82 -23.05 13.72
C ILE A 432 -14.68 -21.83 14.05
N ALA A 433 -14.14 -20.62 13.87
CA ALA A 433 -14.90 -19.39 14.16
C ALA A 433 -16.21 -19.32 13.36
N GLN A 434 -16.17 -19.63 12.06
CA GLN A 434 -17.37 -19.66 11.22
C GLN A 434 -18.31 -20.82 11.56
N THR A 435 -17.77 -21.97 11.97
CA THR A 435 -18.55 -23.12 12.46
C THR A 435 -19.30 -22.79 13.75
N LEU A 436 -18.71 -22.02 14.67
CA LEU A 436 -19.40 -21.58 15.88
C LEU A 436 -20.56 -20.63 15.56
N ILE A 437 -20.42 -19.78 14.54
CA ILE A 437 -21.52 -18.90 14.06
C ILE A 437 -22.64 -19.75 13.44
N LEU A 438 -22.30 -20.79 12.67
CA LEU A 438 -23.28 -21.74 12.15
C LEU A 438 -24.05 -22.41 13.29
N ALA A 439 -23.32 -22.92 14.29
CA ALA A 439 -23.90 -23.57 15.46
C ALA A 439 -24.86 -22.63 16.21
N GLN A 440 -24.47 -21.37 16.44
CA GLN A 440 -25.33 -20.35 17.06
C GLN A 440 -26.64 -20.17 16.29
N THR A 441 -26.57 -20.09 14.96
CA THR A 441 -27.76 -19.93 14.11
C THR A 441 -28.68 -21.15 14.20
N LEU A 442 -28.10 -22.35 14.17
CA LEU A 442 -28.83 -23.61 14.27
C LEU A 442 -29.51 -23.83 15.63
N THR A 443 -29.07 -23.21 16.73
CA THR A 443 -29.75 -23.33 18.03
C THR A 443 -31.18 -22.77 18.04
N GLN A 444 -31.53 -21.92 17.07
CA GLN A 444 -32.88 -21.38 16.94
C GLN A 444 -33.88 -22.39 16.37
N ASP A 445 -33.40 -23.45 15.72
CA ASP A 445 -34.20 -24.59 15.28
C ASP A 445 -34.19 -25.68 16.36
N ASN A 446 -35.36 -26.07 16.85
CA ASN A 446 -35.47 -26.99 17.99
C ASN A 446 -34.85 -28.37 17.70
N GLU A 447 -35.06 -28.92 16.50
CA GLU A 447 -34.51 -30.24 16.10
C GLU A 447 -32.97 -30.21 16.07
N SER A 448 -32.41 -29.14 15.50
CA SER A 448 -30.97 -28.91 15.46
C SER A 448 -30.37 -28.67 16.86
N CYS A 449 -31.05 -27.93 17.73
CA CYS A 449 -30.57 -27.56 19.06
C CYS A 449 -30.33 -28.78 19.97
N ASP A 450 -31.25 -29.76 19.93
CA ASP A 450 -31.10 -31.00 20.69
C ASP A 450 -29.87 -31.78 20.23
N MET A 451 -29.68 -31.94 18.91
CA MET A 451 -28.51 -32.63 18.36
C MET A 451 -27.20 -31.87 18.60
N LEU A 452 -27.24 -30.53 18.59
CA LEU A 452 -26.06 -29.69 18.87
C LEU A 452 -25.56 -29.86 20.30
N THR A 453 -26.45 -30.11 21.26
CA THR A 453 -26.07 -30.33 22.66
C THR A 453 -25.17 -31.57 22.81
N ASP A 454 -25.38 -32.60 21.98
CA ASP A 454 -24.52 -33.79 21.94
C ASP A 454 -23.26 -33.56 21.10
N ALA A 455 -23.40 -32.93 19.92
CA ALA A 455 -22.29 -32.68 19.00
C ALA A 455 -21.23 -31.72 19.56
N MET A 456 -21.66 -30.66 20.24
CA MET A 456 -20.78 -29.68 20.90
C MET A 456 -20.53 -30.09 22.34
N SER A 457 -19.98 -31.28 22.55
CA SER A 457 -19.82 -31.84 23.90
C SER A 457 -19.07 -30.89 24.87
N PRO A 458 -19.34 -30.98 26.18
CA PRO A 458 -18.63 -30.24 27.22
C PRO A 458 -17.10 -30.29 27.09
N GLU A 459 -16.58 -31.48 26.78
CA GLU A 459 -15.14 -31.73 26.59
C GLU A 459 -14.61 -31.03 25.35
N LEU A 460 -15.36 -31.05 24.25
CA LEU A 460 -14.98 -30.39 23.00
C LEU A 460 -14.97 -28.86 23.17
N CYS A 461 -16.01 -28.28 23.77
CA CYS A 461 -16.08 -26.85 24.06
C CYS A 461 -14.91 -26.36 24.93
N ALA A 462 -14.63 -27.08 26.03
CA ALA A 462 -13.51 -26.75 26.91
C ALA A 462 -12.16 -26.92 26.20
N LYS A 463 -12.00 -27.97 25.39
CA LYS A 463 -10.77 -28.22 24.62
C LYS A 463 -10.50 -27.13 23.59
N ILE A 464 -11.53 -26.63 22.89
CA ILE A 464 -11.41 -25.53 21.93
C ILE A 464 -10.86 -24.29 22.65
N ASN A 465 -11.50 -23.85 23.74
CA ASN A 465 -11.05 -22.67 24.50
C ASN A 465 -9.62 -22.83 25.03
N GLU A 466 -9.31 -23.96 25.66
CA GLU A 466 -7.99 -24.20 26.24
C GLU A 466 -6.88 -24.25 25.16
N THR A 467 -7.21 -24.80 23.99
CA THR A 467 -6.29 -24.80 22.83
C THR A 467 -6.03 -23.37 22.36
N GLN A 468 -7.07 -22.53 22.26
CA GLN A 468 -6.91 -21.14 21.83
C GLN A 468 -6.10 -20.30 22.84
N PHE A 469 -6.33 -20.48 24.14
CA PHE A 469 -5.53 -19.82 25.17
C PHE A 469 -4.05 -20.23 25.14
N LYS A 470 -3.75 -21.50 24.83
CA LYS A 470 -2.37 -21.99 24.70
C LYS A 470 -1.67 -21.57 23.41
N GLN A 471 -2.39 -21.51 22.29
CA GLN A 471 -1.80 -21.23 20.98
C GLN A 471 -1.65 -19.73 20.68
N ASN A 472 -2.47 -18.86 21.29
CA ASN A 472 -2.45 -17.41 21.03
C ASN A 472 -1.76 -16.62 22.17
N LEU A 473 -0.59 -17.09 22.63
CA LEU A 473 0.21 -16.40 23.66
C LEU A 473 0.56 -14.96 23.27
N GLU A 474 0.63 -14.67 21.98
CA GLU A 474 0.91 -13.35 21.42
C GLU A 474 -0.15 -12.30 21.80
N VAL A 475 -1.43 -12.70 21.98
CA VAL A 475 -2.51 -11.81 22.45
C VAL A 475 -2.24 -11.35 23.90
N PHE A 476 -1.75 -12.27 24.74
CA PHE A 476 -1.33 -11.94 26.10
C PHE A 476 -0.07 -11.05 26.12
N GLN A 477 0.86 -11.27 25.19
CA GLN A 477 2.06 -10.44 25.05
C GLN A 477 1.71 -9.01 24.59
N ALA A 478 0.79 -8.87 23.63
CA ALA A 478 0.35 -7.58 23.10
C ALA A 478 -0.25 -6.66 24.17
N CYS A 479 -0.95 -7.22 25.16
CA CYS A 479 -1.54 -6.42 26.24
C CYS A 479 -0.68 -6.36 27.53
N SER A 480 0.55 -6.95 27.59
CA SER A 480 1.39 -7.04 28.81
C SER A 480 2.65 -6.14 28.87
N SER A 481 2.78 -5.10 28.04
CA SER A 481 3.81 -4.03 28.14
C SER A 481 5.29 -4.44 28.00
N LEU A 482 5.61 -5.69 27.69
CA LEU A 482 7.01 -6.14 27.50
C LEU A 482 7.48 -5.82 26.07
N ASN A 483 8.64 -5.15 25.97
CA ASN A 483 9.39 -4.83 24.75
C ASN A 483 9.74 -6.09 23.91
N GLY A 484 8.77 -6.61 23.17
CA GLY A 484 8.97 -7.58 22.10
C GLY A 484 8.95 -6.88 20.75
N ASN A 485 9.69 -7.40 19.77
CA ASN A 485 9.67 -6.92 18.39
C ASN A 485 8.30 -7.31 17.77
N ILE A 486 7.38 -6.34 17.60
CA ILE A 486 5.96 -6.58 17.29
C ILE A 486 5.69 -6.88 15.81
N ASP A 487 6.69 -6.75 14.93
CA ASP A 487 6.50 -6.97 13.48
C ASP A 487 6.11 -8.41 13.09
N SER A 488 6.19 -9.39 14.02
CA SER A 488 5.72 -10.77 13.77
C SER A 488 4.33 -11.10 14.32
N ILE A 489 3.64 -10.18 15.00
CA ILE A 489 2.39 -10.48 15.73
C ILE A 489 1.16 -10.40 14.80
N TYR A 490 1.17 -9.49 13.82
CA TYR A 490 0.01 -9.23 12.97
C TYR A 490 -0.33 -10.35 11.98
N SER A 491 0.57 -11.30 11.72
CA SER A 491 0.31 -12.40 10.79
C SER A 491 -0.25 -13.67 11.45
N LYS A 492 -0.48 -13.69 12.78
CA LYS A 492 -0.77 -14.93 13.54
C LYS A 492 -2.01 -14.91 14.45
N THR A 493 -2.72 -13.80 14.63
CA THR A 493 -3.92 -13.71 15.51
C THR A 493 -5.21 -14.28 14.90
N SER A 494 -5.14 -15.39 14.17
CA SER A 494 -6.27 -15.95 13.41
C SER A 494 -7.37 -16.59 14.27
N GLY A 495 -7.11 -16.87 15.56
CA GLY A 495 -8.03 -17.53 16.49
C GLY A 495 -8.74 -16.61 17.49
N LEU A 496 -8.57 -15.28 17.38
CA LEU A 496 -9.04 -14.31 18.38
C LEU A 496 -10.54 -14.40 18.70
N MET A 497 -11.37 -14.59 17.68
CA MET A 497 -12.83 -14.60 17.84
C MET A 497 -13.38 -15.90 18.40
N ILE A 498 -12.60 -16.98 18.42
CA ILE A 498 -13.10 -18.32 18.79
C ILE A 498 -13.61 -18.33 20.24
N PRO A 499 -12.88 -17.82 21.25
CA PRO A 499 -13.40 -17.78 22.62
C PRO A 499 -14.66 -16.91 22.77
N ILE A 500 -14.75 -15.80 22.01
CA ILE A 500 -15.89 -14.87 22.05
C ILE A 500 -17.14 -15.53 21.44
N GLU A 501 -17.00 -16.14 20.26
CA GLU A 501 -18.10 -16.88 19.60
C GLU A 501 -18.49 -18.14 20.38
N MET A 502 -17.55 -18.77 21.09
CA MET A 502 -17.85 -19.88 22.01
C MET A 502 -18.71 -19.42 23.18
N ILE A 503 -18.41 -18.27 23.80
CA ILE A 503 -19.26 -17.72 24.89
C ILE A 503 -20.68 -17.46 24.39
N LYS A 504 -20.83 -16.90 23.18
CA LYS A 504 -22.15 -16.67 22.58
C LYS A 504 -22.91 -17.97 22.35
N LEU A 505 -22.27 -19.01 21.82
CA LEU A 505 -22.88 -20.33 21.66
C LEU A 505 -23.30 -20.92 23.02
N LEU A 506 -22.41 -20.90 24.01
CA LEU A 506 -22.70 -21.40 25.36
C LEU A 506 -23.84 -20.61 26.03
N ALA A 507 -23.95 -19.30 25.76
CA ALA A 507 -25.06 -18.48 26.25
C ALA A 507 -26.42 -18.94 25.72
N LEU A 508 -26.47 -19.46 24.49
CA LEU A 508 -27.68 -20.03 23.87
C LEU A 508 -27.97 -21.45 24.41
N LEU A 509 -26.93 -22.28 24.56
CA LEU A 509 -27.08 -23.67 25.03
C LEU A 509 -27.34 -23.81 26.54
N LYS A 510 -27.05 -22.77 27.35
CA LYS A 510 -27.14 -22.84 28.83
C LYS A 510 -28.53 -23.21 29.35
N ASP A 511 -29.58 -22.87 28.59
CA ASP A 511 -30.97 -23.10 29.00
C ASP A 511 -31.46 -24.50 28.57
N HIS A 512 -30.75 -25.14 27.64
CA HIS A 512 -31.04 -26.49 27.14
C HIS A 512 -30.22 -27.58 27.85
N SER A 513 -29.04 -27.24 28.39
CA SER A 513 -28.16 -28.21 29.04
C SER A 513 -27.50 -27.66 30.29
N ARG A 514 -27.72 -28.35 31.43
CA ARG A 514 -27.12 -28.00 32.72
C ARG A 514 -25.59 -28.03 32.67
N ILE A 515 -25.00 -28.93 31.90
CA ILE A 515 -23.54 -29.08 31.81
C ILE A 515 -22.94 -27.90 31.02
N HIS A 516 -23.60 -27.47 29.93
CA HIS A 516 -23.19 -26.28 29.18
C HIS A 516 -23.35 -25.00 30.00
N LYS A 517 -24.38 -24.91 30.85
CA LYS A 517 -24.55 -23.82 31.81
C LYS A 517 -23.36 -23.70 32.76
N ASP A 518 -22.86 -24.82 33.28
CA ASP A 518 -21.70 -24.81 34.18
C ASP A 518 -20.43 -24.34 33.45
N ILE A 519 -20.23 -24.75 32.19
CA ILE A 519 -19.09 -24.30 31.37
C ILE A 519 -19.20 -22.83 31.00
N TYR A 520 -20.40 -22.34 30.67
CA TYR A 520 -20.66 -20.94 30.38
C TYR A 520 -20.18 -20.05 31.54
N TRP A 521 -20.64 -20.34 32.76
CA TRP A 521 -20.25 -19.57 33.94
C TRP A 521 -18.74 -19.66 34.22
N ARG A 522 -18.15 -20.86 34.14
CA ARG A 522 -16.69 -21.02 34.30
C ARG A 522 -15.89 -20.22 33.28
N THR A 523 -16.36 -20.16 32.03
CA THR A 523 -15.69 -19.41 30.95
C THR A 523 -15.78 -17.91 31.18
N LEU A 524 -16.91 -17.41 31.69
CA LEU A 524 -17.04 -16.00 32.08
C LEU A 524 -16.17 -15.63 33.29
N GLU A 525 -15.84 -16.59 34.15
CA GLU A 525 -14.97 -16.40 35.31
C GLU A 525 -13.47 -16.44 34.97
N ASP A 526 -13.10 -16.96 33.80
CA ASP A 526 -11.71 -17.12 33.39
C ASP A 526 -11.10 -15.79 32.93
N GLU A 527 -10.23 -15.19 33.75
CA GLU A 527 -9.57 -13.92 33.46
C GLU A 527 -8.74 -13.95 32.16
N ARG A 528 -8.39 -15.14 31.66
CA ARG A 528 -7.66 -15.31 30.39
C ARG A 528 -8.46 -14.82 29.17
N ILE A 529 -9.77 -14.59 29.29
CA ILE A 529 -10.61 -14.01 28.23
C ILE A 529 -10.39 -12.51 28.04
N LEU A 530 -9.96 -11.78 29.08
CA LEU A 530 -9.89 -10.32 29.08
C LEU A 530 -8.92 -9.76 28.02
N PRO A 531 -7.73 -10.36 27.78
CA PRO A 531 -6.85 -9.93 26.68
C PRO A 531 -7.49 -10.13 25.30
N PHE A 532 -8.29 -11.17 25.10
CA PHE A 532 -8.99 -11.41 23.82
C PHE A 532 -10.08 -10.36 23.58
N ILE A 533 -10.84 -10.02 24.63
CA ILE A 533 -11.83 -8.93 24.59
C ILE A 533 -11.14 -7.60 24.29
N ALA A 534 -10.09 -7.26 25.04
CA ALA A 534 -9.35 -6.00 24.87
C ALA A 534 -8.76 -5.86 23.47
N TYR A 535 -8.12 -6.92 22.97
CA TYR A 535 -7.52 -6.91 21.64
C TYR A 535 -8.58 -6.83 20.54
N SER A 536 -9.70 -7.53 20.67
CA SER A 536 -10.82 -7.47 19.71
C SER A 536 -11.48 -6.09 19.65
N LEU A 537 -11.65 -5.41 20.80
CA LEU A 537 -12.21 -4.06 20.85
C LEU A 537 -11.35 -3.00 20.18
N ILE A 538 -10.02 -3.17 20.20
CA ILE A 538 -9.07 -2.21 19.61
C ILE A 538 -8.70 -2.54 18.17
N ASN A 539 -8.48 -3.83 17.86
CA ASN A 539 -7.90 -4.28 16.59
C ASN A 539 -8.87 -5.12 15.74
N GLY A 540 -10.11 -5.31 16.17
CA GLY A 540 -11.12 -6.10 15.46
C GLY A 540 -11.83 -5.33 14.34
N THR A 541 -12.46 -6.05 13.41
CA THR A 541 -13.38 -5.45 12.44
C THR A 541 -14.68 -4.98 13.12
N VAL A 542 -15.50 -4.18 12.45
CA VAL A 542 -16.79 -3.69 12.98
C VAL A 542 -17.66 -4.84 13.51
N ASP A 543 -17.80 -5.92 12.74
CA ASP A 543 -18.55 -7.11 13.15
C ASP A 543 -17.95 -7.81 14.38
N GLN A 544 -16.61 -7.87 14.47
CA GLN A 544 -15.91 -8.48 15.60
C GLN A 544 -16.06 -7.66 16.87
N ILE A 545 -15.96 -6.34 16.76
CA ILE A 545 -16.21 -5.39 17.85
C ILE A 545 -17.65 -5.55 18.31
N GLN A 546 -18.62 -5.57 17.39
CA GLN A 546 -20.03 -5.74 17.73
C GLN A 546 -20.27 -7.09 18.44
N SER A 547 -19.76 -8.20 17.90
CA SER A 547 -19.79 -9.51 18.56
C SER A 547 -19.20 -9.45 19.97
N THR A 548 -18.07 -8.77 20.15
CA THR A 548 -17.40 -8.64 21.46
C THR A 548 -18.24 -7.82 22.44
N LEU A 549 -18.84 -6.72 21.98
CA LEU A 549 -19.71 -5.86 22.79
C LEU A 549 -20.99 -6.56 23.24
N THR A 550 -21.44 -7.62 22.55
CA THR A 550 -22.55 -8.46 23.05
C THR A 550 -22.15 -9.35 24.23
N VAL A 551 -20.85 -9.66 24.38
CA VAL A 551 -20.32 -10.56 25.41
C VAL A 551 -19.85 -9.80 26.65
N VAL A 552 -19.28 -8.60 26.50
CA VAL A 552 -18.78 -7.80 27.64
C VAL A 552 -19.83 -7.60 28.74
N PRO A 553 -21.10 -7.23 28.45
CA PRO A 553 -22.13 -7.11 29.47
C PRO A 553 -22.39 -8.43 30.21
N GLN A 554 -22.25 -9.58 29.54
CA GLN A 554 -22.44 -10.90 30.14
C GLN A 554 -21.32 -11.21 31.13
N CYS A 555 -20.07 -10.89 30.79
CA CYS A 555 -18.94 -11.00 31.72
C CYS A 555 -19.08 -10.04 32.92
N ALA A 556 -19.61 -8.84 32.66
CA ALA A 556 -19.82 -7.78 33.65
C ALA A 556 -20.96 -8.05 34.64
N GLN A 557 -21.81 -9.07 34.41
CA GLN A 557 -22.84 -9.47 35.39
C GLN A 557 -22.24 -9.90 36.74
N LYS A 558 -20.92 -10.17 36.78
CA LYS A 558 -20.18 -10.46 38.00
C LYS A 558 -19.81 -9.17 38.74
N LEU A 559 -20.22 -9.06 40.01
CA LEU A 559 -19.88 -7.95 40.91
C LEU A 559 -18.36 -7.71 41.07
N SER A 560 -17.54 -8.75 40.84
CA SER A 560 -16.07 -8.70 40.91
C SER A 560 -15.40 -8.76 39.53
N PHE A 561 -16.09 -8.36 38.46
CA PHE A 561 -15.47 -8.30 37.13
C PHE A 561 -14.28 -7.31 37.13
N PRO A 562 -13.07 -7.73 36.70
CA PRO A 562 -11.85 -6.95 36.84
C PRO A 562 -11.73 -5.87 35.75
N TRP A 563 -12.56 -4.83 35.88
CA TRP A 563 -12.59 -3.68 34.98
C TRP A 563 -11.22 -2.97 34.88
N ASP A 564 -10.45 -2.97 35.95
CA ASP A 564 -9.11 -2.37 35.99
C ASP A 564 -8.10 -3.14 35.13
N ILE A 565 -8.20 -4.47 35.07
CA ILE A 565 -7.36 -5.32 34.22
C ILE A 565 -7.78 -5.13 32.76
N LEU A 566 -9.08 -5.14 32.48
CA LEU A 566 -9.60 -4.92 31.13
C LEU A 566 -9.20 -3.54 30.59
N ALA A 567 -9.38 -2.48 31.37
CA ALA A 567 -9.00 -1.12 30.99
C ALA A 567 -7.49 -0.98 30.74
N ARG A 568 -6.65 -1.61 31.57
CA ARG A 568 -5.20 -1.66 31.35
C ARG A 568 -4.83 -2.40 30.08
N ASN A 569 -5.46 -3.54 29.80
CA ASN A 569 -5.24 -4.30 28.57
C ASN A 569 -5.63 -3.49 27.33
N ILE A 570 -6.79 -2.80 27.36
CA ILE A 570 -7.25 -1.92 26.28
C ILE A 570 -6.25 -0.79 26.05
N ALA A 571 -5.82 -0.11 27.11
CA ALA A 571 -4.83 0.98 27.02
C ALA A 571 -3.47 0.50 26.47
N ASN A 572 -2.99 -0.66 26.92
CA ASN A 572 -1.74 -1.25 26.43
C ASN A 572 -1.84 -1.65 24.96
N CYS A 573 -2.96 -2.26 24.58
CA CYS A 573 -3.19 -2.69 23.21
C CYS A 573 -3.33 -1.46 22.28
N SER A 574 -4.01 -0.38 22.67
CA SER A 574 -4.07 0.92 21.94
C SER A 574 -2.71 1.63 21.79
N ASN A 575 -1.88 1.61 22.85
CA ASN A 575 -0.52 2.17 22.80
C ASN A 575 0.43 1.38 21.89
N ASN A 576 0.13 0.10 21.65
CA ASN A 576 0.89 -0.75 20.74
C ASN A 576 0.36 -0.64 19.30
N THR A 577 -0.94 -0.44 19.08
CA THR A 577 -1.48 -0.14 17.75
C THR A 577 -1.00 1.22 17.25
N SER A 578 -0.97 2.25 18.08
CA SER A 578 -0.44 3.58 17.69
C SER A 578 1.06 3.57 17.37
N LYS A 579 1.84 2.63 17.93
CA LYS A 579 3.25 2.38 17.53
C LYS A 579 3.37 1.53 16.26
N SER A 580 2.42 0.64 16.01
CA SER A 580 2.33 -0.21 14.84
C SER A 580 1.76 0.52 13.62
N GLU A 581 0.77 1.40 13.78
CA GLU A 581 0.22 2.26 12.73
C GLU A 581 1.23 3.30 12.24
N ALA A 582 2.18 3.68 13.10
CA ALA A 582 3.37 4.43 12.70
C ALA A 582 4.36 3.60 11.85
N ASN A 583 4.25 2.26 11.87
CA ASN A 583 5.06 1.32 11.09
C ASN A 583 4.28 0.62 9.95
N SER A 584 2.94 0.63 9.96
CA SER A 584 2.03 -0.03 9.00
C SER A 584 1.23 0.97 8.15
N SER A 585 1.65 2.24 8.11
CA SER A 585 1.14 3.28 7.20
C SER A 585 1.49 2.97 5.74
N LYS A 586 0.92 1.87 5.23
CA LYS A 586 0.90 1.45 3.82
C LYS A 586 -0.47 0.92 3.37
N SER A 587 -1.53 0.91 4.19
CA SER A 587 -2.83 0.32 3.76
C SER A 587 -4.12 1.06 4.13
N SER A 588 -4.09 2.28 4.68
CA SER A 588 -5.31 3.09 4.93
C SER A 588 -5.52 4.15 3.83
N ILE A 589 -5.36 3.75 2.57
CA ILE A 589 -5.41 4.64 1.40
C ILE A 589 -6.84 4.79 0.84
N GLU A 590 -7.77 3.87 1.10
CA GLU A 590 -9.06 3.84 0.37
C GLU A 590 -10.08 4.90 0.82
N ASN A 591 -10.16 5.25 2.12
CA ASN A 591 -11.11 6.28 2.60
C ASN A 591 -10.62 7.73 2.36
N ASP A 592 -9.30 7.94 2.24
CA ASP A 592 -8.74 9.24 1.84
C ASP A 592 -8.71 9.40 0.32
N GLU A 593 -8.51 8.32 -0.46
CA GLU A 593 -8.63 8.37 -1.94
C GLU A 593 -10.05 8.74 -2.38
N GLU A 594 -11.11 8.20 -1.78
CA GLU A 594 -12.49 8.54 -2.17
C GLU A 594 -12.82 10.02 -1.86
N LYS A 595 -12.34 10.53 -0.73
CA LYS A 595 -12.47 11.94 -0.33
C LYS A 595 -11.64 12.86 -1.23
N GLN A 596 -10.40 12.48 -1.56
CA GLN A 596 -9.56 13.23 -2.49
C GLN A 596 -10.12 13.21 -3.92
N MET A 597 -10.69 12.08 -4.36
CA MET A 597 -11.30 11.93 -5.67
C MET A 597 -12.60 12.74 -5.80
N LEU A 598 -13.45 12.78 -4.76
CA LEU A 598 -14.62 13.65 -4.70
C LEU A 598 -14.23 15.14 -4.66
N LEU A 599 -13.21 15.50 -3.88
CA LEU A 599 -12.71 16.87 -3.82
C LEU A 599 -12.10 17.31 -5.17
N GLN A 600 -11.36 16.43 -5.82
CA GLN A 600 -10.81 16.64 -7.16
C GLN A 600 -11.93 16.77 -8.21
N THR A 601 -12.96 15.93 -8.13
CA THR A 601 -14.14 16.01 -9.01
C THR A 601 -14.88 17.34 -8.84
N VAL A 602 -15.03 17.85 -7.61
CA VAL A 602 -15.62 19.17 -7.33
C VAL A 602 -14.76 20.31 -7.88
N ILE A 603 -13.43 20.21 -7.76
CA ILE A 603 -12.48 21.19 -8.30
C ILE A 603 -12.54 21.21 -9.83
N ASP A 604 -12.57 20.05 -10.46
CA ASP A 604 -12.59 19.93 -11.92
C ASP A 604 -13.93 20.41 -12.50
N LEU A 605 -15.06 20.05 -11.87
CA LEU A 605 -16.38 20.57 -12.25
C LEU A 605 -16.47 22.10 -12.08
N ARG A 606 -15.86 22.67 -11.03
CA ARG A 606 -15.79 24.14 -10.86
C ARG A 606 -14.94 24.81 -11.92
N LYS A 607 -13.77 24.25 -12.25
CA LYS A 607 -12.92 24.76 -13.34
C LYS A 607 -13.63 24.70 -14.69
N GLU A 608 -14.34 23.62 -14.97
CA GLU A 608 -15.09 23.46 -16.22
C GLU A 608 -16.26 24.45 -16.28
N LEU A 609 -16.97 24.66 -15.16
CA LEU A 609 -18.04 25.66 -15.01
C LEU A 609 -17.52 27.09 -15.22
N ASP A 610 -16.38 27.43 -14.63
CA ASP A 610 -15.75 28.75 -14.73
C ASP A 610 -15.23 29.01 -16.15
N THR A 611 -14.68 27.98 -16.81
CA THR A 611 -14.26 28.04 -18.22
C THR A 611 -15.45 28.28 -19.14
N CYS A 612 -16.56 27.55 -18.93
CA CYS A 612 -17.79 27.72 -19.70
C CYS A 612 -18.40 29.13 -19.49
N LYS A 613 -18.37 29.65 -18.25
CA LYS A 613 -18.80 31.02 -17.91
C LYS A 613 -17.90 32.10 -18.53
N MET A 614 -16.59 31.88 -18.60
CA MET A 614 -15.64 32.77 -19.28
C MET A 614 -15.86 32.81 -20.79
N GLU A 615 -16.07 31.65 -21.42
CA GLU A 615 -16.34 31.56 -22.87
C GLU A 615 -17.70 32.20 -23.25
N LEU A 616 -18.72 32.05 -22.40
CA LEU A 616 -20.00 32.77 -22.49
C LEU A 616 -19.81 34.30 -22.50
N SER A 617 -18.84 34.81 -21.76
CA SER A 617 -18.54 36.25 -21.66
C SER A 617 -17.65 36.79 -22.80
N GLY A 618 -16.96 35.91 -23.54
CA GLY A 618 -15.88 36.28 -24.46
C GLY A 618 -16.17 36.25 -25.98
N SER A 619 -17.32 35.73 -26.42
CA SER A 619 -17.54 35.46 -27.87
C SER A 619 -17.90 36.70 -28.71
N LYS A 620 -17.03 37.04 -29.68
CA LYS A 620 -17.23 38.03 -30.77
C LYS A 620 -17.56 37.35 -32.12
N HIS A 621 -18.55 36.46 -32.17
CA HIS A 621 -19.02 35.83 -33.42
C HIS A 621 -20.37 36.40 -33.94
N LYS A 622 -20.68 36.16 -35.22
CA LYS A 622 -21.85 36.69 -35.94
C LYS A 622 -23.17 36.15 -35.34
N ALA A 623 -24.23 36.96 -35.41
CA ALA A 623 -25.45 36.84 -34.60
C ALA A 623 -26.17 35.48 -34.63
N LYS A 624 -26.13 34.72 -35.73
CA LYS A 624 -26.86 33.44 -35.87
C LYS A 624 -26.12 32.23 -35.29
N GLU A 625 -24.79 32.19 -35.40
CA GLU A 625 -23.95 31.17 -34.74
C GLU A 625 -23.86 31.39 -33.23
N LYS A 626 -24.07 32.63 -32.78
CA LYS A 626 -24.07 32.99 -31.36
C LYS A 626 -25.27 32.41 -30.61
N GLU A 627 -26.45 32.30 -31.23
CA GLU A 627 -27.68 31.84 -30.57
C GLU A 627 -27.65 30.32 -30.33
N ASP A 628 -27.23 29.53 -31.33
CA ASP A 628 -27.08 28.07 -31.21
C ASP A 628 -25.95 27.69 -30.24
N LEU A 629 -24.84 28.45 -30.24
CA LEU A 629 -23.74 28.24 -29.29
C LEU A 629 -24.17 28.63 -27.87
N LEU A 630 -24.94 29.71 -27.71
CA LEU A 630 -25.45 30.14 -26.41
C LEU A 630 -26.41 29.11 -25.82
N ASP A 631 -27.29 28.52 -26.62
CA ASP A 631 -28.24 27.50 -26.14
C ASP A 631 -27.50 26.21 -25.71
N MET A 632 -26.51 25.76 -26.52
CA MET A 632 -25.68 24.60 -26.21
C MET A 632 -24.84 24.80 -24.92
N MET A 633 -24.23 25.98 -24.76
CA MET A 633 -23.42 26.31 -23.59
C MET A 633 -24.27 26.52 -22.33
N THR A 634 -25.47 27.10 -22.47
CA THR A 634 -26.40 27.27 -21.34
C THR A 634 -26.86 25.90 -20.82
N LYS A 635 -27.16 24.96 -21.72
CA LYS A 635 -27.51 23.58 -21.35
C LYS A 635 -26.36 22.86 -20.63
N ARG A 636 -25.11 23.03 -21.11
CA ARG A 636 -23.91 22.49 -20.47
C ARG A 636 -23.66 23.09 -19.08
N ASN A 637 -23.90 24.39 -18.91
CA ASN A 637 -23.75 25.10 -17.64
C ASN A 637 -24.75 24.54 -16.58
N VAL A 638 -26.01 24.32 -16.97
CA VAL A 638 -27.03 23.70 -16.10
C VAL A 638 -26.65 22.27 -15.69
N GLU A 639 -26.12 21.46 -16.61
CA GLU A 639 -25.65 20.10 -16.29
C GLU A 639 -24.46 20.10 -15.31
N LEU A 640 -23.52 21.03 -15.46
CA LEU A 640 -22.37 21.17 -14.57
C LEU A 640 -22.78 21.65 -13.17
N GLU A 641 -23.76 22.57 -13.07
CA GLU A 641 -24.30 23.01 -11.78
C GLU A 641 -25.02 21.88 -11.05
N GLN A 642 -25.77 21.02 -11.75
CA GLN A 642 -26.41 19.83 -11.16
C GLN A 642 -25.38 18.80 -10.68
N LYS A 643 -24.31 18.56 -11.43
CA LYS A 643 -23.21 17.65 -11.03
C LYS A 643 -22.45 18.19 -9.82
N LEU A 644 -22.22 19.51 -9.77
CA LEU A 644 -21.57 20.18 -8.65
C LEU A 644 -22.42 20.09 -7.38
N ASP A 645 -23.74 20.28 -7.48
CA ASP A 645 -24.66 20.18 -6.33
C ASP A 645 -24.74 18.74 -5.79
N LYS A 646 -24.71 17.72 -6.67
CA LYS A 646 -24.64 16.30 -6.25
C LYS A 646 -23.35 16.02 -5.47
N ALA A 647 -22.19 16.44 -6.00
CA ALA A 647 -20.90 16.20 -5.37
C ALA A 647 -20.70 16.97 -4.05
N LEU A 648 -21.27 18.17 -3.92
CA LEU A 648 -21.26 18.93 -2.66
C LEU A 648 -22.11 18.26 -1.57
N LYS A 649 -23.27 17.71 -1.92
CA LYS A 649 -24.12 16.94 -0.98
C LYS A 649 -23.42 15.67 -0.48
N GLU A 650 -22.71 14.98 -1.36
CA GLU A 650 -21.91 13.79 -1.00
C GLU A 650 -20.73 14.16 -0.07
N LEU A 651 -20.11 15.34 -0.26
CA LEU A 651 -19.03 15.86 0.58
C LEU A 651 -19.52 16.27 1.98
N ASP A 652 -20.70 16.88 2.09
CA ASP A 652 -21.28 17.27 3.37
C ASP A 652 -21.74 16.06 4.20
N GLN A 653 -22.17 14.97 3.54
CA GLN A 653 -22.41 13.69 4.22
C GLN A 653 -21.12 13.09 4.81
N VAL A 654 -19.93 13.30 4.20
CA VAL A 654 -18.65 12.82 4.78
C VAL A 654 -18.43 13.49 6.13
N LYS A 655 -18.64 14.81 6.15
CA LYS A 655 -18.38 15.66 7.31
C LYS A 655 -19.36 15.38 8.44
N ALA A 656 -20.62 15.07 8.10
CA ALA A 656 -21.64 14.70 9.08
C ALA A 656 -21.29 13.39 9.82
N VAL A 657 -20.83 12.36 9.11
CA VAL A 657 -20.38 11.09 9.69
C VAL A 657 -19.14 11.29 10.57
N GLN A 658 -18.16 12.09 10.12
CA GLN A 658 -16.96 12.42 10.92
C GLN A 658 -17.29 13.17 12.22
N ASN A 659 -18.29 14.06 12.20
CA ASN A 659 -18.75 14.76 13.39
C ASN A 659 -19.56 13.86 14.34
N GLN A 660 -20.31 12.88 13.81
CA GLN A 660 -20.99 11.86 14.63
C GLN A 660 -19.98 10.97 15.37
N VAL A 661 -18.92 10.53 14.69
CA VAL A 661 -17.84 9.73 15.28
C VAL A 661 -17.08 10.52 16.36
N ALA A 662 -16.80 11.81 16.13
CA ALA A 662 -16.19 12.67 17.14
C ALA A 662 -17.10 12.89 18.37
N SER A 663 -18.43 12.96 18.17
CA SER A 663 -19.38 13.08 19.28
C SER A 663 -19.46 11.82 20.14
N LEU A 664 -19.45 10.62 19.53
CA LEU A 664 -19.46 9.33 20.22
C LEU A 664 -18.20 9.10 21.07
N ILE A 665 -17.05 9.61 20.62
CA ILE A 665 -15.78 9.59 21.36
C ILE A 665 -15.83 10.59 22.54
N SER A 666 -16.52 11.72 22.38
CA SER A 666 -16.69 12.70 23.47
C SER A 666 -17.69 12.22 24.54
N ASP A 667 -18.75 11.52 24.13
CA ASP A 667 -19.80 11.03 25.02
C ASP A 667 -19.32 9.88 25.91
N THR A 668 -18.39 9.05 25.42
CA THR A 668 -17.73 8.00 26.23
C THR A 668 -16.72 8.56 27.24
N THR A 669 -16.22 9.79 27.04
CA THR A 669 -15.35 10.47 28.02
C THR A 669 -16.10 11.30 29.06
N ASN A 670 -17.38 11.62 28.81
CA ASN A 670 -18.17 12.49 29.68
C ASN A 670 -18.99 11.75 30.76
N ASP A 671 -19.13 10.42 30.67
CA ASP A 671 -19.91 9.64 31.65
C ASP A 671 -19.10 9.11 32.86
N PHE A 672 -17.82 9.50 32.98
CA PHE A 672 -17.02 9.30 34.19
C PHE A 672 -16.63 10.63 34.83
N GLY A 673 -17.63 11.28 35.44
CA GLY A 673 -17.45 12.43 36.30
C GLY A 673 -16.59 12.11 37.54
N GLY A 674 -15.42 12.75 37.62
CA GLY A 674 -14.86 13.24 38.87
C GLY A 674 -13.88 12.33 39.63
N PHE A 675 -12.61 12.35 39.25
CA PHE A 675 -11.52 12.35 40.23
C PHE A 675 -10.30 13.11 39.72
N THR A 676 -10.18 14.36 40.14
CA THR A 676 -8.99 15.19 39.93
C THR A 676 -7.89 14.73 40.89
N ILE A 677 -6.89 13.99 40.42
CA ILE A 677 -5.68 13.73 41.22
C ILE A 677 -4.65 14.82 40.91
N LYS A 678 -4.54 15.77 41.84
CA LYS A 678 -3.47 16.78 41.91
C LYS A 678 -2.11 16.10 42.10
N ASN A 679 -1.16 16.49 41.26
CA ASN A 679 0.28 16.38 41.51
C ASN A 679 0.65 16.97 42.88
N ARG A 680 1.05 16.13 43.83
CA ARG A 680 1.93 16.42 44.98
C ARG A 680 2.23 15.10 45.68
N LEU A 681 3.42 14.55 45.44
CA LEU A 681 4.16 13.65 46.36
C LEU A 681 5.43 13.15 45.65
N PHE A 682 6.46 13.99 45.53
CA PHE A 682 7.86 13.55 45.39
C PHE A 682 8.84 14.69 45.73
N GLU A 683 8.61 15.35 46.87
CA GLU A 683 9.67 16.07 47.58
C GLU A 683 9.46 15.83 49.09
N LYS A 684 10.57 15.62 49.79
CA LYS A 684 10.71 15.22 51.22
C LYS A 684 10.63 13.72 51.50
N ARG A 685 11.74 13.03 51.21
CA ARG A 685 12.42 12.17 52.20
C ARG A 685 13.84 11.87 51.72
N ASN A 686 14.80 12.63 52.24
CA ASN A 686 15.99 12.11 52.91
C ASN A 686 17.05 13.19 53.06
N GLY A 687 17.22 13.63 54.31
CA GLY A 687 18.36 14.42 54.74
C GLY A 687 18.47 14.33 56.25
N LYS A 688 19.33 13.41 56.75
CA LYS A 688 20.43 13.65 57.70
C LYS A 688 20.90 12.37 58.43
N ASN A 689 22.18 12.07 58.18
CA ASN A 689 23.26 11.64 59.07
C ASN A 689 23.10 10.45 60.04
N VAL A 690 23.88 9.39 59.80
CA VAL A 690 24.80 8.74 60.78
C VAL A 690 26.05 8.19 60.03
N THR A 691 27.18 8.18 60.73
CA THR A 691 28.61 8.08 60.37
C THR A 691 29.22 6.68 60.18
N SER A 692 30.37 6.61 59.49
CA SER A 692 31.50 5.61 59.52
C SER A 692 31.20 4.14 59.16
N SER A 693 31.98 3.34 58.42
CA SER A 693 33.41 3.34 58.03
C SER A 693 33.68 2.31 56.91
N SER A 694 34.72 2.58 56.09
CA SER A 694 35.63 1.65 55.40
C SER A 694 35.09 0.53 54.48
N ALA A 695 35.27 0.70 53.16
CA ALA A 695 35.97 -0.25 52.29
C ALA A 695 36.28 0.41 50.93
N THR A 696 37.50 0.91 50.79
CA THR A 696 38.10 1.35 49.53
C THR A 696 38.63 0.14 48.76
N GLY A 697 38.22 -0.02 47.50
CA GLY A 697 38.81 -0.98 46.57
C GLY A 697 38.19 -0.93 45.17
N SER A 698 38.95 -0.37 44.22
CA SER A 698 38.82 -0.48 42.75
C SER A 698 37.49 -0.08 42.08
N PHE A 699 37.34 1.20 41.70
CA PHE A 699 36.38 1.62 40.66
C PHE A 699 36.85 2.87 39.89
N GLN A 700 38.17 3.02 39.67
CA GLN A 700 38.75 4.24 39.08
C GLN A 700 39.59 3.99 37.81
N SER A 701 39.60 2.77 37.26
CA SER A 701 40.29 2.45 36.00
C SER A 701 39.40 2.52 34.75
N ASP A 702 38.07 2.34 34.90
CA ASP A 702 37.20 2.07 33.74
C ASP A 702 36.59 3.35 33.12
N VAL A 703 36.54 4.45 33.87
CA VAL A 703 36.01 5.74 33.39
C VAL A 703 37.01 6.47 32.49
N THR A 704 38.31 6.25 32.67
CA THR A 704 39.37 6.83 31.83
C THR A 704 39.50 6.14 30.46
N GLN A 705 39.24 4.84 30.36
CA GLN A 705 39.26 4.14 29.06
C GLN A 705 38.05 4.47 28.18
N ALA A 706 36.86 4.62 28.75
CA ALA A 706 35.65 4.98 27.99
C ALA A 706 35.74 6.39 27.38
N SER A 707 36.29 7.36 28.12
CA SER A 707 36.49 8.74 27.66
C SER A 707 37.63 8.86 26.63
N LEU A 708 38.71 8.09 26.78
CA LEU A 708 39.76 7.97 25.75
C LEU A 708 39.22 7.33 24.46
N ASN A 709 38.40 6.27 24.56
CA ASN A 709 37.79 5.60 23.40
C ASN A 709 36.77 6.47 22.65
N LEU A 710 35.99 7.29 23.36
CA LEU A 710 35.08 8.29 22.76
C LEU A 710 35.85 9.39 22.01
N SER A 711 36.96 9.88 22.57
CA SER A 711 37.82 10.88 21.90
C SER A 711 38.53 10.33 20.66
N ALA A 712 38.96 9.06 20.71
CA ALA A 712 39.60 8.37 19.57
C ALA A 712 38.59 8.09 18.45
N SER A 713 37.36 7.66 18.78
CA SER A 713 36.29 7.42 17.81
C SER A 713 35.84 8.72 17.12
N SER A 714 35.69 9.82 17.87
CA SER A 714 35.36 11.14 17.29
C SER A 714 36.44 11.63 16.34
N LYS A 715 37.73 11.39 16.65
CA LYS A 715 38.85 11.80 15.80
C LYS A 715 38.87 11.03 14.47
N VAL A 716 38.59 9.72 14.50
CA VAL A 716 38.52 8.87 13.30
C VAL A 716 37.34 9.25 12.40
N HIS A 717 36.17 9.56 12.98
CA HIS A 717 35.01 10.03 12.20
C HIS A 717 35.28 11.38 11.52
N ASN A 718 35.92 12.32 12.23
CA ASN A 718 36.25 13.64 11.66
C ASN A 718 37.24 13.52 10.50
N GLU A 719 38.29 12.70 10.65
CA GLU A 719 39.27 12.48 9.58
C GLU A 719 38.64 11.88 8.31
N PHE A 720 37.68 10.96 8.47
CA PHE A 720 36.91 10.41 7.34
C PHE A 720 36.13 11.50 6.60
N LEU A 721 35.38 12.35 7.34
CA LEU A 721 34.57 13.41 6.75
C LEU A 721 35.41 14.51 6.10
N GLU A 722 36.55 14.87 6.70
CA GLU A 722 37.51 15.81 6.12
C GLU A 722 38.04 15.30 4.77
N ARG A 723 38.44 14.03 4.70
CA ARG A 723 38.88 13.40 3.44
C ARG A 723 37.78 13.38 2.38
N LEU A 724 36.55 13.05 2.78
CA LEU A 724 35.39 13.02 1.89
C LEU A 724 35.08 14.42 1.32
N LEU A 725 35.03 15.45 2.16
CA LEU A 725 34.80 16.84 1.74
C LEU A 725 35.93 17.36 0.83
N LEU A 726 37.19 17.08 1.15
CA LEU A 726 38.33 17.43 0.31
C LEU A 726 38.23 16.75 -1.07
N ARG A 727 37.88 15.46 -1.10
CA ARG A 727 37.67 14.71 -2.35
C ARG A 727 36.59 15.37 -3.19
N MET A 728 35.41 15.63 -2.62
CA MET A 728 34.27 16.23 -3.34
C MET A 728 34.54 17.64 -3.86
N ASN A 729 35.42 18.41 -3.22
CA ASN A 729 35.85 19.73 -3.71
C ASN A 729 36.93 19.65 -4.80
N SER A 730 37.74 18.61 -4.81
CA SER A 730 38.86 18.47 -5.75
C SER A 730 38.45 17.99 -7.16
N VAL A 731 37.26 17.39 -7.31
CA VAL A 731 36.85 16.81 -8.59
C VAL A 731 36.56 17.85 -9.68
N GLY A 732 36.77 17.45 -10.94
CA GLY A 732 36.46 18.27 -12.11
C GLY A 732 34.99 18.18 -12.54
N MET A 733 34.65 18.94 -13.58
CA MET A 733 33.34 18.84 -14.25
C MET A 733 33.27 17.54 -15.08
N LYS A 734 32.10 16.88 -15.07
CA LYS A 734 31.81 15.77 -15.99
C LYS A 734 31.87 16.28 -17.44
N LYS A 735 32.17 15.36 -18.36
CA LYS A 735 32.16 15.63 -19.80
C LYS A 735 31.01 14.89 -20.46
N ASP A 736 30.37 15.53 -21.44
CA ASP A 736 29.36 14.89 -22.27
C ASP A 736 29.98 13.91 -23.29
N HIS A 737 29.13 13.25 -24.08
CA HIS A 737 29.52 12.31 -25.15
C HIS A 737 30.39 12.96 -26.25
N LYS A 738 30.49 14.30 -26.30
CA LYS A 738 31.35 15.05 -27.23
C LYS A 738 32.64 15.56 -26.55
N GLY A 739 32.87 15.23 -25.28
CA GLY A 739 34.02 15.65 -24.51
C GLY A 739 33.92 17.07 -23.94
N GLU A 740 32.74 17.69 -23.99
CA GLU A 740 32.51 19.06 -23.52
C GLU A 740 32.09 19.08 -22.04
N PRO A 741 32.54 20.06 -21.23
CA PRO A 741 32.20 20.12 -19.82
C PRO A 741 30.71 20.41 -19.60
N THR A 742 30.08 19.64 -18.71
CA THR A 742 28.71 19.85 -18.26
C THR A 742 28.68 20.69 -16.97
N ALA A 743 27.47 21.02 -16.50
CA ALA A 743 27.28 21.66 -15.20
C ALA A 743 27.39 20.67 -14.02
N GLU A 744 27.63 19.39 -14.29
CA GLU A 744 27.76 18.35 -13.25
C GLU A 744 29.22 18.12 -12.86
N MET A 745 29.44 17.66 -11.63
CA MET A 745 30.76 17.31 -11.09
C MET A 745 30.98 15.80 -11.11
N GLU A 746 32.20 15.37 -11.42
CA GLU A 746 32.57 13.95 -11.51
C GLU A 746 32.90 13.38 -10.12
N VAL A 747 31.87 13.25 -9.27
CA VAL A 747 31.99 12.73 -7.90
C VAL A 747 31.57 11.27 -7.87
N TYR A 748 32.33 10.45 -7.15
CA TYR A 748 31.91 9.12 -6.71
C TYR A 748 31.86 9.08 -5.18
N ILE A 749 30.78 8.49 -4.66
CA ILE A 749 30.53 8.27 -3.24
C ILE A 749 30.26 6.78 -3.09
N ALA A 750 31.01 6.08 -2.23
CA ALA A 750 30.74 4.67 -1.99
C ALA A 750 29.49 4.53 -1.10
N PRO A 751 28.66 3.47 -1.28
CA PRO A 751 27.51 3.22 -0.43
C PRO A 751 27.81 3.27 1.07
N GLU A 752 28.93 2.67 1.48
CA GLU A 752 29.34 2.60 2.89
C GLU A 752 29.64 3.99 3.47
N GLU A 753 30.22 4.87 2.65
CA GLU A 753 30.47 6.27 3.03
C GLU A 753 29.16 7.00 3.25
N LEU A 754 28.18 6.83 2.36
CA LEU A 754 26.88 7.49 2.46
C LEU A 754 26.06 6.98 3.66
N PHE A 755 26.01 5.67 3.89
CA PHE A 755 25.39 5.10 5.11
C PHE A 755 26.02 5.70 6.37
N LYS A 756 27.35 5.81 6.40
CA LYS A 756 28.06 6.36 7.56
C LYS A 756 27.78 7.84 7.77
N VAL A 757 27.74 8.63 6.70
CA VAL A 757 27.36 10.06 6.75
C VAL A 757 25.95 10.23 7.29
N CYS A 758 24.97 9.46 6.80
CA CYS A 758 23.59 9.51 7.28
C CYS A 758 23.48 9.17 8.77
N GLN A 759 24.19 8.13 9.23
CA GLN A 759 24.23 7.76 10.64
C GLN A 759 24.77 8.90 11.52
N LEU A 760 25.92 9.47 11.16
CA LEU A 760 26.54 10.55 11.93
C LEU A 760 25.69 11.83 11.90
N ALA A 761 24.99 12.10 10.79
CA ALA A 761 24.06 13.21 10.69
C ALA A 761 22.87 13.07 11.64
N VAL A 762 22.28 11.88 11.75
CA VAL A 762 21.22 11.58 12.73
C VAL A 762 21.70 11.89 14.15
N GLU A 763 22.89 11.39 14.53
CA GLU A 763 23.49 11.66 15.85
C GLU A 763 23.75 13.15 16.10
N SER A 764 24.09 13.91 15.05
CA SER A 764 24.28 15.36 15.13
C SER A 764 22.95 16.10 15.33
N PHE A 765 21.92 15.79 14.54
CA PHE A 765 20.63 16.46 14.59
C PHE A 765 19.82 16.17 15.88
N GLN A 766 19.98 14.98 16.46
CA GLN A 766 19.36 14.61 17.74
C GLN A 766 19.80 15.51 18.91
N LYS A 767 20.99 16.12 18.81
CA LYS A 767 21.52 17.04 19.82
C LYS A 767 20.97 18.46 19.68
N GLN A 768 20.36 18.78 18.54
CA GLN A 768 19.81 20.11 18.27
C GLN A 768 18.33 20.17 18.63
N GLN A 769 17.81 21.37 18.90
CA GLN A 769 16.36 21.61 19.05
C GLN A 769 15.67 21.73 17.68
N THR A 770 14.34 21.65 17.66
CA THR A 770 13.56 21.75 16.40
C THR A 770 13.59 23.18 15.86
N LEU A 771 13.60 24.17 16.76
CA LEU A 771 13.97 25.55 16.48
C LEU A 771 15.45 25.76 16.85
N LEU A 772 16.30 26.03 15.87
CA LEU A 772 17.70 26.40 16.12
C LEU A 772 17.77 27.84 16.65
N GLN A 773 18.59 28.05 17.69
CA GLN A 773 18.90 29.39 18.19
C GLN A 773 20.31 29.73 17.74
N ILE A 774 20.45 30.69 16.82
CA ILE A 774 21.74 31.12 16.27
C ILE A 774 22.07 32.47 16.88
N GLY A 775 23.07 32.49 17.78
CA GLY A 775 23.50 33.70 18.45
C GLY A 775 24.36 34.59 17.57
N LYS A 776 24.56 35.82 18.04
CA LYS A 776 25.34 36.86 17.36
C LYS A 776 26.80 36.45 17.10
N GLU A 777 27.35 35.54 17.89
CA GLU A 777 28.70 35.00 17.78
C GLU A 777 28.96 34.19 16.51
N VAL A 778 27.91 33.68 15.86
CA VAL A 778 28.00 32.91 14.61
C VAL A 778 28.06 33.84 13.38
N LEU A 779 27.72 35.13 13.55
CA LEU A 779 27.70 36.12 12.48
C LEU A 779 29.11 36.60 12.10
N PRO A 780 29.40 36.84 10.81
CA PRO A 780 28.46 36.82 9.69
C PRO A 780 28.05 35.40 9.25
N ILE A 781 26.80 35.23 8.86
CA ILE A 781 26.25 33.96 8.35
C ILE A 781 25.66 34.15 6.96
N THR A 782 25.89 33.20 6.05
CA THR A 782 25.24 33.19 4.74
C THR A 782 24.05 32.23 4.75
N VAL A 783 22.88 32.76 4.44
CA VAL A 783 21.64 32.02 4.27
C VAL A 783 21.49 31.61 2.79
N CYS A 784 21.21 30.33 2.59
CA CYS A 784 21.00 29.67 1.30
C CYS A 784 19.63 28.97 1.33
N ALA A 785 18.86 29.11 0.27
CA ALA A 785 17.58 28.42 0.10
C ALA A 785 17.74 27.20 -0.83
N ASP A 786 16.72 26.93 -1.64
CA ASP A 786 16.59 25.77 -2.52
C ASP A 786 17.84 25.55 -3.39
N ILE A 787 18.30 24.29 -3.45
CA ILE A 787 19.45 23.85 -4.26
C ILE A 787 19.03 22.79 -5.29
N HIS A 788 18.08 21.92 -4.96
CA HIS A 788 17.49 20.92 -5.85
C HIS A 788 18.51 20.09 -6.65
N GLY A 789 19.45 19.46 -5.95
CA GLY A 789 20.43 18.56 -6.55
C GLY A 789 21.47 19.23 -7.46
N GLN A 790 21.59 20.57 -7.43
CA GLN A 790 22.60 21.31 -8.16
C GLN A 790 23.92 21.40 -7.38
N PHE A 791 24.62 20.26 -7.22
CA PHE A 791 25.83 20.16 -6.40
C PHE A 791 26.92 21.18 -6.76
N ARG A 792 27.05 21.50 -8.05
CA ARG A 792 27.98 22.52 -8.54
C ARG A 792 27.70 23.91 -7.95
N ASP A 793 26.44 24.27 -7.78
CA ASP A 793 26.07 25.57 -7.23
C ASP A 793 26.53 25.66 -5.78
N VAL A 794 26.35 24.60 -4.97
CA VAL A 794 26.89 24.53 -3.60
C VAL A 794 28.39 24.76 -3.56
N ARG A 795 29.15 24.13 -4.48
CA ARG A 795 30.59 24.39 -4.58
C ARG A 795 30.92 25.84 -4.89
N MET A 796 30.18 26.46 -5.82
CA MET A 796 30.35 27.89 -6.12
C MET A 796 30.03 28.77 -4.91
N LEU A 797 29.02 28.43 -4.10
CA LEU A 797 28.68 29.17 -2.88
C LEU A 797 29.84 29.14 -1.89
N VAL A 798 30.44 27.98 -1.71
CA VAL A 798 31.58 27.76 -0.81
C VAL A 798 32.84 28.45 -1.32
N GLU A 799 33.11 28.40 -2.64
CA GLU A 799 34.21 29.15 -3.26
C GLU A 799 34.03 30.67 -3.13
N LYS A 800 32.79 31.15 -3.18
CA LYS A 800 32.47 32.58 -3.13
C LYS A 800 32.53 33.17 -1.72
N HIS A 801 31.97 32.47 -0.74
CA HIS A 801 31.80 33.00 0.63
C HIS A 801 32.84 32.47 1.61
N GLY A 802 33.42 31.29 1.36
CA GLY A 802 34.45 30.69 2.20
C GLY A 802 34.13 29.25 2.56
N PHE A 803 35.17 28.47 2.87
CA PHE A 803 34.97 27.09 3.32
C PHE A 803 34.32 27.02 4.72
N PHE A 804 33.67 25.91 5.04
CA PHE A 804 32.84 25.75 6.25
C PHE A 804 33.61 25.89 7.59
N ASP A 805 34.94 25.77 7.55
CA ASP A 805 35.83 26.01 8.69
C ASP A 805 35.95 27.51 9.04
N LYS A 806 35.76 28.38 8.03
CA LYS A 806 35.99 29.83 8.10
C LYS A 806 34.71 30.64 8.04
N HIS A 807 33.65 30.10 7.43
CA HIS A 807 32.40 30.83 7.21
C HIS A 807 31.18 30.02 7.67
N SER A 808 30.20 30.72 8.24
CA SER A 808 28.97 30.11 8.76
C SER A 808 27.87 30.11 7.69
N TYR A 809 27.06 29.05 7.68
CA TYR A 809 25.98 28.85 6.72
C TYR A 809 24.70 28.37 7.39
N LEU A 810 23.57 28.91 6.92
CA LEU A 810 22.24 28.39 7.20
C LEU A 810 21.58 28.01 5.88
N PHE A 811 21.24 26.74 5.71
CA PHE A 811 20.45 26.29 4.56
C PHE A 811 19.00 26.07 4.96
N LEU A 812 18.06 26.54 4.14
CA LEU A 812 16.63 26.56 4.47
C LEU A 812 15.88 25.26 4.12
N GLY A 813 16.42 24.41 3.25
CA GLY A 813 15.77 23.18 2.80
C GLY A 813 15.87 22.97 1.29
N ASP A 814 15.26 21.91 0.79
CA ASP A 814 15.19 21.51 -0.62
C ASP A 814 16.57 21.32 -1.27
N TYR A 815 17.31 20.37 -0.69
CA TYR A 815 18.66 20.01 -1.12
C TYR A 815 18.68 19.11 -2.34
N ALA A 816 17.69 18.21 -2.44
CA ALA A 816 17.61 17.16 -3.42
C ALA A 816 16.41 17.33 -4.35
N ASP A 817 16.16 16.32 -5.19
CA ASP A 817 15.14 16.27 -6.23
C ASP A 817 15.32 17.29 -7.35
N ARG A 818 14.65 17.05 -8.48
CA ARG A 818 14.65 17.88 -9.72
C ARG A 818 15.99 17.94 -10.46
N GLY A 819 17.11 18.13 -9.76
CA GLY A 819 18.47 18.06 -10.29
C GLY A 819 19.00 16.63 -10.34
N THR A 820 20.21 16.48 -10.89
CA THR A 820 20.82 15.16 -11.20
C THR A 820 21.91 14.72 -10.20
N GLN A 821 22.24 15.57 -9.23
CA GLN A 821 23.26 15.33 -8.21
C GLN A 821 22.75 15.60 -6.79
N GLY A 822 21.54 15.12 -6.48
CA GLY A 822 20.91 15.20 -5.16
C GLY A 822 21.71 14.44 -4.10
N VAL A 823 22.19 13.23 -4.41
CA VAL A 823 22.99 12.41 -3.51
C VAL A 823 24.29 13.10 -3.12
N GLU A 824 25.00 13.70 -4.08
CA GLU A 824 26.22 14.46 -3.84
C GLU A 824 25.93 15.71 -3.00
N THR A 825 24.87 16.43 -3.32
CA THR A 825 24.46 17.64 -2.60
C THR A 825 24.19 17.34 -1.13
N VAL A 826 23.34 16.35 -0.86
CA VAL A 826 22.98 15.96 0.50
C VAL A 826 24.19 15.39 1.25
N CYS A 827 24.96 14.48 0.64
CA CYS A 827 26.14 13.90 1.28
C CYS A 827 27.16 14.96 1.69
N TYR A 828 27.40 15.96 0.82
CA TYR A 828 28.31 17.06 1.10
C TYR A 828 27.84 17.93 2.27
N LEU A 829 26.56 18.33 2.25
CA LEU A 829 25.99 19.19 3.30
C LEU A 829 25.90 18.46 4.64
N LEU A 830 25.49 17.19 4.66
CA LEU A 830 25.47 16.37 5.89
C LEU A 830 26.88 16.18 6.45
N SER A 831 27.88 15.93 5.60
CA SER A 831 29.27 15.81 6.04
C SER A 831 29.77 17.12 6.68
N ALA A 832 29.48 18.26 6.05
CA ALA A 832 29.82 19.58 6.59
C ALA A 832 29.08 19.87 7.90
N LYS A 833 27.81 19.47 8.02
CA LYS A 833 27.02 19.61 9.24
C LYS A 833 27.59 18.82 10.41
N VAL A 834 28.07 17.60 10.17
CA VAL A 834 28.66 16.77 11.22
C VAL A 834 30.02 17.32 11.65
N LEU A 835 30.84 17.79 10.69
CA LEU A 835 32.18 18.27 10.99
C LEU A 835 32.19 19.68 11.61
N PHE A 836 31.25 20.54 11.22
CA PHE A 836 31.14 21.94 11.67
C PHE A 836 29.74 22.24 12.24
N PRO A 837 29.29 21.55 13.30
CA PRO A 837 27.91 21.62 13.77
C PRO A 837 27.47 23.00 14.27
N ASP A 838 28.42 23.84 14.70
CA ASP A 838 28.20 25.21 15.20
C ASP A 838 28.27 26.29 14.11
N ARG A 839 28.64 25.93 12.87
CA ARG A 839 28.75 26.86 11.74
C ARG A 839 27.83 26.50 10.59
N VAL A 840 27.56 25.21 10.39
CA VAL A 840 26.69 24.72 9.31
C VAL A 840 25.37 24.30 9.93
N HIS A 841 24.30 24.98 9.53
CA HIS A 841 22.94 24.73 9.99
C HIS A 841 22.09 24.34 8.78
N LEU A 842 21.36 23.23 8.90
CA LEU A 842 20.54 22.68 7.83
C LEU A 842 19.11 22.56 8.35
N LEU A 843 18.16 23.27 7.74
CA LEU A 843 16.74 23.18 8.03
C LEU A 843 16.05 22.20 7.08
N ARG A 844 14.87 21.72 7.48
CA ARG A 844 14.10 20.79 6.67
C ARG A 844 13.26 21.52 5.63
N GLY A 845 13.41 21.16 4.36
CA GLY A 845 12.50 21.56 3.29
C GLY A 845 11.38 20.55 3.08
N ASN A 846 10.48 20.85 2.14
CA ASN A 846 9.38 19.94 1.81
C ASN A 846 9.83 18.75 0.93
N HIS A 847 11.01 18.85 0.30
CA HIS A 847 11.64 17.75 -0.44
C HIS A 847 12.44 16.79 0.45
N GLU A 848 12.78 17.20 1.68
CA GLU A 848 13.34 16.30 2.71
C GLU A 848 12.24 15.47 3.39
N ASP A 849 11.39 14.84 2.56
CA ASP A 849 10.25 14.01 2.93
C ASP A 849 10.20 12.74 2.07
N TYR A 850 9.63 11.67 2.64
CA TYR A 850 9.49 10.38 1.96
C TYR A 850 8.62 10.50 0.70
N ASN A 851 7.47 11.17 0.78
CA ASN A 851 6.52 11.23 -0.34
C ASN A 851 7.07 12.09 -1.46
N THR A 852 7.64 13.25 -1.12
CA THR A 852 8.20 14.18 -2.11
C THR A 852 9.42 13.58 -2.82
N SER A 853 10.39 13.07 -2.07
CA SER A 853 11.64 12.54 -2.65
C SER A 853 11.49 11.21 -3.39
N MET A 854 10.40 10.46 -3.13
CA MET A 854 10.04 9.29 -3.92
C MET A 854 9.63 9.66 -5.35
N VAL A 855 8.97 10.81 -5.52
CA VAL A 855 8.35 11.19 -6.81
C VAL A 855 9.24 12.12 -7.63
N TYR A 856 10.06 12.95 -6.98
CA TYR A 856 10.73 14.08 -7.66
C TYR A 856 12.23 13.88 -7.93
N GLY A 857 12.79 12.71 -7.64
CA GLY A 857 14.02 12.24 -8.28
C GLY A 857 15.09 11.63 -7.36
N LEU A 858 15.14 11.94 -6.07
CA LEU A 858 16.21 11.43 -5.19
C LEU A 858 16.13 9.91 -5.00
N PHE A 859 14.92 9.34 -4.96
CA PHE A 859 14.74 7.89 -4.91
C PHE A 859 15.32 7.22 -6.17
N ASP A 860 14.88 7.66 -7.35
CA ASP A 860 15.36 7.15 -8.64
C ASP A 860 16.88 7.33 -8.78
N GLU A 861 17.42 8.47 -8.34
CA GLU A 861 18.87 8.73 -8.35
C GLU A 861 19.64 7.73 -7.49
N CYS A 862 19.12 7.35 -6.32
CA CYS A 862 19.74 6.33 -5.47
C CYS A 862 19.70 4.95 -6.14
N LEU A 863 18.59 4.60 -6.80
CA LEU A 863 18.43 3.34 -7.53
C LEU A 863 19.39 3.26 -8.72
N GLU A 864 19.49 4.32 -9.50
CA GLU A 864 20.36 4.39 -10.67
C GLU A 864 21.85 4.30 -10.27
N LYS A 865 22.28 5.03 -9.23
CA LYS A 865 23.69 5.09 -8.83
C LYS A 865 24.18 3.85 -8.09
N TYR A 866 23.32 3.18 -7.33
CA TYR A 866 23.73 2.10 -6.41
C TYR A 866 23.02 0.76 -6.64
N GLY A 867 22.11 0.68 -7.63
CA GLY A 867 21.29 -0.48 -7.91
C GLY A 867 20.10 -0.60 -6.94
N THR A 868 19.08 -1.38 -7.33
CA THR A 868 17.77 -1.42 -6.65
C THR A 868 17.86 -1.68 -5.14
N TYR A 869 18.57 -2.73 -4.72
CA TYR A 869 18.61 -3.13 -3.31
C TYR A 869 19.40 -2.16 -2.42
N VAL A 870 20.60 -1.74 -2.85
CA VAL A 870 21.46 -0.84 -2.06
C VAL A 870 20.95 0.59 -2.13
N GLY A 871 20.52 1.03 -3.32
CA GLY A 871 19.94 2.35 -3.56
C GLY A 871 18.69 2.61 -2.72
N GLN A 872 17.76 1.66 -2.66
CA GLN A 872 16.57 1.79 -1.81
C GLN A 872 16.94 1.94 -0.32
N ARG A 873 17.92 1.18 0.17
CA ARG A 873 18.38 1.27 1.57
C ARG A 873 19.11 2.58 1.88
N LEU A 874 19.88 3.09 0.92
CA LEU A 874 20.54 4.39 1.03
C LEU A 874 19.53 5.53 1.07
N TRP A 875 18.52 5.50 0.19
CA TRP A 875 17.43 6.45 0.20
C TRP A 875 16.68 6.43 1.54
N LEU A 876 16.30 5.26 2.06
CA LEU A 876 15.69 5.16 3.39
C LEU A 876 16.60 5.70 4.51
N SER A 877 17.92 5.57 4.37
CA SER A 877 18.88 6.14 5.33
C SER A 877 18.95 7.67 5.25
N LEU A 878 18.80 8.24 4.05
CA LEU A 878 18.65 9.69 3.84
C LEU A 878 17.33 10.19 4.44
N ILE A 879 16.21 9.48 4.21
CA ILE A 879 14.91 9.81 4.84
C ILE A 879 15.03 9.80 6.36
N ASN A 880 15.72 8.82 6.94
CA ASN A 880 15.93 8.79 8.38
C ASN A 880 16.73 10.02 8.87
N ALA A 881 17.75 10.46 8.14
CA ALA A 881 18.47 11.69 8.46
C ALA A 881 17.55 12.92 8.34
N PHE A 882 16.74 13.01 7.28
CA PHE A 882 15.78 14.09 7.05
C PHE A 882 14.72 14.21 8.16
N ASN A 883 14.22 13.07 8.64
CA ASN A 883 13.23 13.04 9.73
C ASN A 883 13.75 13.64 11.03
N HIS A 884 15.08 13.67 11.23
CA HIS A 884 15.72 14.28 12.38
C HIS A 884 16.05 15.76 12.17
N MET A 885 15.89 16.35 10.99
CA MET A 885 16.30 17.73 10.73
C MET A 885 15.45 18.76 11.49
N PRO A 886 16.04 19.87 11.96
CA PRO A 886 15.31 20.99 12.54
C PRO A 886 14.45 21.71 11.48
N PHE A 887 13.36 22.35 11.90
CA PHE A 887 12.38 22.97 10.98
C PHE A 887 12.60 24.48 10.78
N ALA A 888 13.14 25.17 11.77
CA ALA A 888 13.36 26.60 11.71
C ALA A 888 14.64 27.02 12.46
N ALA A 889 15.12 28.23 12.18
CA ALA A 889 16.20 28.87 12.91
C ALA A 889 15.81 30.31 13.28
N LEU A 890 16.20 30.74 14.47
CA LEU A 890 16.04 32.11 14.94
C LEU A 890 17.43 32.74 15.13
N ILE A 891 17.77 33.71 14.28
CA ILE A 891 19.06 34.41 14.28
C ILE A 891 18.95 35.68 15.13
N ASP A 892 19.81 35.79 16.14
CA ASP A 892 19.90 36.90 17.10
C ASP A 892 18.53 37.32 17.68
N LYS A 893 17.60 36.36 17.81
CA LYS A 893 16.20 36.58 18.24
C LYS A 893 15.39 37.55 17.36
N LYS A 894 15.90 37.90 16.17
CA LYS A 894 15.34 38.93 15.30
C LYS A 894 14.93 38.44 13.93
N ILE A 895 15.63 37.46 13.38
CA ILE A 895 15.36 36.95 12.03
C ILE A 895 14.93 35.50 12.13
N LEU A 896 13.68 35.22 11.75
CA LEU A 896 13.11 33.87 11.75
C LEU A 896 13.28 33.25 10.37
N CYS A 897 13.96 32.12 10.30
CA CYS A 897 14.27 31.41 9.06
C CYS A 897 13.55 30.05 9.02
N MET A 898 12.92 29.74 7.90
CA MET A 898 12.24 28.47 7.65
C MET A 898 12.15 28.18 6.15
N HIS A 899 11.67 27.01 5.73
CA HIS A 899 11.54 26.71 4.30
C HIS A 899 10.26 27.29 3.70
N GLY A 900 9.12 26.82 4.22
CA GLY A 900 7.75 27.21 3.94
C GLY A 900 7.46 28.62 4.44
N GLY A 901 6.65 28.71 5.49
CA GLY A 901 6.26 29.98 6.07
C GLY A 901 5.49 29.77 7.36
N LEU A 902 4.68 30.76 7.73
CA LEU A 902 3.96 30.72 9.00
C LEU A 902 2.91 29.60 9.03
N SER A 903 2.51 29.20 10.23
CA SER A 903 1.36 28.30 10.46
C SER A 903 0.26 29.05 11.23
N PRO A 904 -1.03 28.81 10.93
CA PRO A 904 -2.13 29.32 11.75
C PRO A 904 -2.12 28.77 13.19
N GLU A 905 -1.45 27.65 13.42
CA GLU A 905 -1.30 27.05 14.76
C GLU A 905 -0.12 27.66 15.54
N MET A 906 0.74 28.44 14.89
CA MET A 906 1.93 29.03 15.50
C MET A 906 1.59 30.42 16.05
N THR A 907 1.48 30.52 17.38
CA THR A 907 1.24 31.79 18.07
C THR A 907 2.57 32.43 18.48
N THR A 908 3.47 31.60 19.02
CA THR A 908 4.81 32.00 19.45
C THR A 908 5.89 31.26 18.65
N VAL A 909 7.06 31.87 18.48
CA VAL A 909 8.18 31.21 17.79
C VAL A 909 8.61 29.92 18.51
N GLU A 910 8.48 29.88 19.84
CA GLU A 910 8.77 28.71 20.67
C GLU A 910 7.84 27.53 20.39
N ASP A 911 6.65 27.75 19.80
CA ASP A 911 5.71 26.68 19.48
C ASP A 911 6.31 25.65 18.51
N ILE A 912 7.27 26.06 17.68
CA ILE A 912 8.01 25.19 16.75
C ILE A 912 8.71 24.03 17.51
N ASN A 913 9.14 24.24 18.76
CA ASN A 913 9.74 23.20 19.58
C ASN A 913 8.75 22.12 20.05
N LYS A 914 7.44 22.32 19.87
CA LYS A 914 6.42 21.29 20.15
C LYS A 914 6.43 20.18 19.08
N ILE A 915 6.99 20.45 17.89
CA ILE A 915 7.18 19.44 16.85
C ILE A 915 8.27 18.46 17.31
N ARG A 916 7.85 17.22 17.59
CA ARG A 916 8.74 16.14 18.01
C ARG A 916 9.54 15.61 16.82
N ARG A 917 10.82 15.28 17.04
CA ARG A 917 11.69 14.64 16.06
C ARG A 917 12.23 13.31 16.61
N PRO A 918 12.43 12.27 15.77
CA PRO A 918 12.15 12.26 14.34
C PRO A 918 10.65 12.27 14.02
N THR A 919 10.28 12.88 12.89
CA THR A 919 8.90 12.89 12.40
C THR A 919 8.88 12.84 10.89
N MET A 920 7.87 12.22 10.29
CA MET A 920 7.52 12.46 8.89
C MET A 920 6.81 13.82 8.77
N VAL A 921 6.82 14.46 7.60
CA VAL A 921 6.01 15.67 7.40
C VAL A 921 4.53 15.25 7.26
N PRO A 922 3.63 15.68 8.17
CA PRO A 922 2.21 15.33 8.08
C PRO A 922 1.54 16.08 6.92
N LEU A 923 0.32 15.65 6.54
CA LEU A 923 -0.45 16.33 5.48
C LEU A 923 -1.02 17.70 5.91
N TYR A 924 -1.10 17.97 7.22
CA TYR A 924 -1.62 19.21 7.79
C TYR A 924 -0.98 19.52 9.15
N GLY A 925 -1.22 20.72 9.67
CA GLY A 925 -0.72 21.20 10.96
C GLY A 925 0.66 21.84 10.86
N MET A 926 1.16 22.35 12.00
CA MET A 926 2.36 23.21 12.04
C MET A 926 3.60 22.68 11.31
N ALA A 927 3.90 21.37 11.40
CA ALA A 927 5.05 20.79 10.71
C ALA A 927 4.88 20.78 9.18
N CYS A 928 3.65 20.62 8.68
CA CYS A 928 3.32 20.76 7.26
C CYS A 928 3.49 22.23 6.84
N ASP A 929 2.89 23.15 7.59
CA ASP A 929 2.83 24.56 7.22
C ASP A 929 4.20 25.24 7.17
N ILE A 930 5.09 24.90 8.11
CA ILE A 930 6.45 25.44 8.16
C ILE A 930 7.28 25.08 6.92
N VAL A 931 6.93 24.01 6.20
CA VAL A 931 7.63 23.60 4.97
C VAL A 931 6.84 23.83 3.69
N TRP A 932 5.51 24.00 3.75
CA TRP A 932 4.66 24.11 2.55
C TRP A 932 3.91 25.44 2.38
N SER A 933 3.78 26.27 3.41
CA SER A 933 3.01 27.52 3.28
C SER A 933 3.75 28.58 2.46
N ASP A 934 2.96 29.52 1.93
CA ASP A 934 3.44 30.55 1.00
C ASP A 934 2.90 31.95 1.37
N PRO A 935 3.72 33.02 1.29
CA PRO A 935 3.19 34.38 1.34
C PRO A 935 2.36 34.69 0.09
N SER A 936 1.17 35.26 0.26
CA SER A 936 0.31 35.71 -0.85
C SER A 936 -0.67 36.80 -0.40
N ASN A 937 -0.67 37.94 -1.09
CA ASN A 937 -1.61 39.04 -0.86
C ASN A 937 -2.86 38.97 -1.76
N VAL A 938 -3.16 37.80 -2.34
CA VAL A 938 -4.36 37.60 -3.17
C VAL A 938 -5.63 37.55 -2.30
N HIS A 939 -5.51 37.03 -1.07
CA HIS A 939 -6.59 36.93 -0.10
C HIS A 939 -6.16 37.55 1.23
N GLU A 940 -7.09 38.13 1.98
CA GLU A 940 -6.82 38.68 3.31
C GLU A 940 -6.70 37.54 4.34
N GLY A 941 -5.72 37.64 5.23
CA GLY A 941 -5.47 36.68 6.29
C GLY A 941 -4.85 35.37 5.79
N TRP A 942 -5.51 34.25 6.13
CA TRP A 942 -5.12 32.90 5.73
C TRP A 942 -6.05 32.39 4.62
N ALA A 943 -5.50 31.76 3.59
CA ALA A 943 -6.26 31.08 2.56
C ALA A 943 -5.63 29.71 2.24
N LEU A 944 -6.38 28.79 1.64
CA LEU A 944 -5.81 27.51 1.22
C LEU A 944 -4.78 27.71 0.12
N SER A 945 -3.65 26.99 0.21
CA SER A 945 -2.60 27.12 -0.79
C SER A 945 -3.05 26.52 -2.13
N PRO A 946 -2.77 27.18 -3.27
CA PRO A 946 -3.04 26.63 -4.60
C PRO A 946 -2.19 25.39 -4.91
N ARG A 947 -1.19 25.08 -4.08
CA ARG A 947 -0.41 23.84 -4.14
C ARG A 947 -1.20 22.59 -3.74
N GLY A 948 -2.38 22.75 -3.16
CA GLY A 948 -3.20 21.64 -2.65
C GLY A 948 -2.77 21.13 -1.27
N ILE A 949 -1.81 21.80 -0.62
CA ILE A 949 -1.29 21.47 0.71
C ILE A 949 -0.93 22.74 1.48
N SER A 950 -1.24 22.77 2.78
CA SER A 950 -1.06 23.94 3.65
C SER A 950 -1.83 25.21 3.19
N PHE A 951 -1.38 26.37 3.63
CA PHE A 951 -2.03 27.67 3.51
C PHE A 951 -1.15 28.69 2.79
N THR A 952 -1.80 29.73 2.30
CA THR A 952 -1.17 31.01 2.02
C THR A 952 -1.50 31.99 3.13
N PHE A 953 -0.58 32.92 3.40
CA PHE A 953 -0.79 34.00 4.38
C PHE A 953 -0.42 35.35 3.79
N ASP A 954 -1.22 36.38 4.10
CA ASP A 954 -0.96 37.74 3.65
C ASP A 954 0.06 38.48 4.53
N ASP A 955 0.45 39.67 4.08
CA ASP A 955 1.34 40.56 4.83
C ASP A 955 0.78 40.94 6.20
N SER A 956 -0.54 41.03 6.37
CA SER A 956 -1.14 41.39 7.66
C SER A 956 -0.90 40.31 8.73
N VAL A 957 -0.94 39.03 8.33
CA VAL A 957 -0.60 37.90 9.19
C VAL A 957 0.87 37.95 9.57
N ALA A 958 1.75 38.20 8.60
CA ALA A 958 3.18 38.28 8.84
C ALA A 958 3.55 39.44 9.77
N GLU A 959 2.99 40.63 9.58
CA GLU A 959 3.19 41.80 10.44
C GLU A 959 2.74 41.53 11.87
N LYS A 960 1.51 41.04 12.06
CA LYS A 960 0.98 40.71 13.40
C LYS A 960 1.83 39.68 14.12
N PHE A 961 2.27 38.64 13.40
CA PHE A 961 3.14 37.62 13.96
C PHE A 961 4.51 38.20 14.37
N CYS A 962 5.10 39.02 13.49
CA CYS A 962 6.38 39.67 13.74
C CYS A 962 6.33 40.60 14.96
N GLU A 963 5.29 41.43 15.06
CA GLU A 963 5.08 42.33 16.19
C GLU A 963 4.88 41.58 17.50
N ALA A 964 4.04 40.55 17.51
CA ALA A 964 3.75 39.75 18.70
C ALA A 964 4.98 39.00 19.23
N ASN A 965 5.91 38.63 18.34
CA ASN A 965 7.08 37.82 18.67
C ASN A 965 8.40 38.61 18.69
N GLY A 966 8.36 39.93 18.44
CA GLY A 966 9.56 40.76 18.39
C GLY A 966 10.53 40.43 17.25
N ILE A 967 10.01 39.83 16.17
CA ILE A 967 10.75 39.45 14.96
C ILE A 967 10.77 40.63 13.99
N ASP A 968 11.94 40.89 13.42
CA ASP A 968 12.14 41.99 12.48
C ASP A 968 11.89 41.51 11.04
N LEU A 969 12.31 40.29 10.70
CA LEU A 969 12.23 39.70 9.35
C LEU A 969 12.01 38.17 9.39
N ILE A 970 11.12 37.66 8.54
CA ILE A 970 10.98 36.24 8.21
C ILE A 970 11.71 35.97 6.89
N VAL A 971 12.57 34.95 6.84
CA VAL A 971 13.36 34.56 5.66
C VAL A 971 13.01 33.14 5.26
N ARG A 972 12.65 32.92 3.99
CA ARG A 972 12.11 31.64 3.53
C ARG A 972 12.54 31.23 2.11
N GLY A 973 12.32 29.97 1.73
CA GLY A 973 12.69 29.33 0.45
C GLY A 973 11.52 29.04 -0.52
N HIS A 974 11.47 27.84 -1.11
CA HIS A 974 10.31 27.10 -1.70
C HIS A 974 9.60 27.71 -2.94
N GLN A 975 9.72 29.02 -3.16
CA GLN A 975 9.05 29.74 -4.24
C GLN A 975 10.06 30.44 -5.13
N ILE A 976 9.82 30.32 -6.43
CA ILE A 976 10.42 31.18 -7.44
C ILE A 976 9.32 31.85 -8.26
N THR A 977 9.21 33.17 -8.13
CA THR A 977 8.23 33.99 -8.84
C THR A 977 8.84 34.64 -10.07
N ASN A 978 7.99 35.16 -10.96
CA ASN A 978 8.44 35.91 -12.15
C ASN A 978 9.33 37.11 -11.81
N GLU A 979 9.07 37.81 -10.70
CA GLU A 979 9.93 38.92 -10.26
C GLU A 979 11.33 38.44 -9.84
N MET A 980 11.40 37.26 -9.20
CA MET A 980 12.65 36.68 -8.72
C MET A 980 13.56 36.18 -9.85
N HIS A 981 13.07 35.95 -11.08
CA HIS A 981 13.92 35.42 -12.16
C HIS A 981 15.21 36.23 -12.40
N ARG A 982 15.21 37.54 -12.11
CA ARG A 982 16.38 38.42 -12.32
C ARG A 982 17.33 38.50 -11.13
N CYS A 983 16.86 38.23 -9.92
CA CYS A 983 17.61 38.50 -8.69
C CYS A 983 17.61 37.36 -7.66
N GLY A 984 16.78 36.33 -7.79
CA GLY A 984 16.75 35.17 -6.89
C GLY A 984 16.21 35.46 -5.48
N TYR A 985 15.66 36.66 -5.23
CA TYR A 985 15.04 37.01 -3.96
C TYR A 985 13.91 38.02 -4.16
N GLN A 986 12.96 38.06 -3.23
CA GLN A 986 11.83 39.00 -3.23
C GLN A 986 11.38 39.30 -1.79
N PHE A 987 11.23 40.59 -1.48
CA PHE A 987 10.53 41.03 -0.28
C PHE A 987 9.03 41.08 -0.54
N SER A 988 8.23 40.73 0.46
CA SER A 988 6.82 41.06 0.48
C SER A 988 6.61 42.58 0.59
N PRO A 989 5.44 43.11 0.18
CA PRO A 989 5.14 44.54 0.29
C PRO A 989 5.38 45.16 1.68
N SER A 990 5.11 44.43 2.77
CA SER A 990 5.41 44.86 4.15
C SER A 990 6.90 44.85 4.51
N ALA A 991 7.74 44.27 3.66
CA ALA A 991 9.14 43.92 3.92
C ALA A 991 9.36 43.04 5.16
N ARG A 992 8.30 42.39 5.69
CA ARG A 992 8.38 41.44 6.81
C ARG A 992 8.76 40.03 6.38
N VAL A 993 8.54 39.67 5.11
CA VAL A 993 8.89 38.36 4.56
C VAL A 993 9.85 38.53 3.40
N LEU A 994 10.92 37.76 3.41
CA LEU A 994 11.89 37.65 2.33
C LEU A 994 11.91 36.22 1.80
N THR A 995 11.51 36.03 0.55
CA THR A 995 11.67 34.78 -0.19
C THR A 995 13.02 34.79 -0.89
N LEU A 996 13.82 33.74 -0.70
CA LEU A 996 15.15 33.53 -1.28
C LEU A 996 15.14 32.24 -2.10
N PHE A 997 15.83 32.20 -3.22
CA PHE A 997 15.97 30.99 -4.04
C PHE A 997 17.40 30.90 -4.56
N THR A 998 18.12 29.82 -4.24
CA THR A 998 19.58 29.75 -4.46
C THR A 998 19.97 28.99 -5.73
N ALA A 999 19.17 28.02 -6.17
CA ALA A 999 19.41 27.28 -7.41
C ALA A 999 19.30 28.18 -8.64
N SER A 1000 20.41 28.35 -9.36
CA SER A 1000 20.46 29.13 -10.59
C SER A 1000 20.12 28.25 -11.79
N ASP A 1001 19.40 28.78 -12.79
CA ASP A 1001 18.93 27.98 -13.93
C ASP A 1001 18.11 26.73 -13.54
N TYR A 1002 17.34 26.86 -12.45
CA TYR A 1002 16.44 25.82 -11.94
C TYR A 1002 15.49 25.35 -13.04
N LEU A 1003 15.46 24.04 -13.26
CA LEU A 1003 14.71 23.39 -14.35
C LEU A 1003 14.92 24.05 -15.73
N ARG A 1004 16.11 24.64 -15.96
CA ARG A 1004 16.49 25.35 -17.20
C ARG A 1004 15.62 26.56 -17.52
N THR A 1005 15.10 27.22 -16.50
CA THR A 1005 14.25 28.42 -16.63
C THR A 1005 15.05 29.72 -16.73
N ALA A 1006 16.39 29.65 -16.74
CA ALA A 1006 17.30 30.79 -16.78
C ALA A 1006 17.11 31.81 -15.64
N ASN A 1007 16.59 31.39 -14.49
CA ASN A 1007 16.51 32.24 -13.30
C ASN A 1007 17.89 32.47 -12.67
N THR A 1008 18.04 33.61 -12.02
CA THR A 1008 19.20 33.91 -11.16
C THR A 1008 18.96 33.33 -9.77
N GLY A 1009 19.96 32.67 -9.19
CA GLY A 1009 19.97 32.28 -7.79
C GLY A 1009 20.57 33.38 -6.91
N ALA A 1010 20.22 33.41 -5.63
CA ALA A 1010 20.80 34.33 -4.66
C ALA A 1010 21.10 33.67 -3.32
N THR A 1011 22.04 34.28 -2.60
CA THR A 1011 22.29 34.03 -1.17
C THR A 1011 22.24 35.34 -0.41
N MET A 1012 21.97 35.25 0.89
CA MET A 1012 21.81 36.39 1.77
C MET A 1012 22.81 36.31 2.92
N THR A 1013 23.78 37.22 2.99
CA THR A 1013 24.73 37.30 4.11
C THR A 1013 24.23 38.30 5.14
N ILE A 1014 24.12 37.87 6.39
CA ILE A 1014 23.74 38.70 7.53
C ILE A 1014 25.01 39.06 8.30
N SER A 1015 25.29 40.35 8.46
CA SER A 1015 26.43 40.85 9.23
C SER A 1015 26.15 40.81 10.75
N PRO A 1016 27.18 40.98 11.61
CA PRO A 1016 26.98 41.16 13.05
C PRO A 1016 26.14 42.40 13.44
N SER A 1017 25.98 43.36 12.54
CA SER A 1017 25.07 44.52 12.67
C SER A 1017 23.65 44.23 12.17
N LEU A 1018 23.35 42.98 11.77
CA LEU A 1018 22.11 42.53 11.13
C LEU A 1018 21.83 43.22 9.78
N GLU A 1019 22.88 43.74 9.13
CA GLU A 1019 22.77 44.25 7.76
C GLU A 1019 22.77 43.07 6.78
N VAL A 1020 21.94 43.19 5.75
CA VAL A 1020 21.70 42.12 4.78
C VAL A 1020 22.37 42.44 3.45
N LEU A 1021 23.23 41.55 2.97
CA LEU A 1021 23.89 41.64 1.66
C LEU A 1021 23.50 40.46 0.76
N PHE A 1022 23.02 40.76 -0.44
CA PHE A 1022 22.68 39.73 -1.44
C PHE A 1022 23.85 39.46 -2.40
N THR A 1023 24.15 38.18 -2.62
CA THR A 1023 25.09 37.73 -3.66
C THR A 1023 24.35 36.93 -4.71
N LEU A 1024 24.47 37.36 -5.98
CA LEU A 1024 23.72 36.81 -7.12
C LEU A 1024 24.54 35.81 -7.95
N PHE A 1025 23.93 34.71 -8.33
CA PHE A 1025 24.49 33.63 -9.14
C PHE A 1025 23.67 33.49 -10.43
N ARG A 1026 24.21 33.99 -11.54
CA ARG A 1026 23.53 33.97 -12.84
C ARG A 1026 23.76 32.66 -13.58
N PRO A 1027 22.79 32.19 -14.39
CA PRO A 1027 22.95 31.05 -15.28
C PRO A 1027 24.21 31.17 -16.14
N LEU A 1028 24.87 30.03 -16.36
CA LEU A 1028 26.10 29.97 -17.15
C LEU A 1028 25.80 29.51 -18.56
N ASP A 1029 26.21 30.33 -19.53
CA ASP A 1029 26.24 29.89 -20.92
C ASP A 1029 27.40 28.88 -21.18
N ARG A 1030 27.31 28.16 -22.30
CA ARG A 1030 28.34 27.18 -22.70
C ARG A 1030 29.74 27.79 -22.86
N LYS A 1031 29.87 29.07 -23.22
CA LYS A 1031 31.18 29.74 -23.36
C LYS A 1031 31.82 29.96 -21.99
N ARG A 1032 31.04 30.31 -20.98
CA ARG A 1032 31.47 30.49 -19.59
C ARG A 1032 31.86 29.16 -18.95
N LEU A 1033 31.09 28.09 -19.18
CA LEU A 1033 31.45 26.74 -18.71
C LEU A 1033 32.83 26.30 -19.22
N ARG A 1034 33.11 26.50 -20.52
CA ARG A 1034 34.43 26.23 -21.10
C ARG A 1034 35.56 27.07 -20.48
N LYS A 1035 35.30 28.34 -20.14
CA LYS A 1035 36.30 29.24 -19.52
C LYS A 1035 36.63 28.78 -18.09
N ILE A 1036 35.61 28.44 -17.30
CA ILE A 1036 35.77 27.99 -15.91
C ILE A 1036 36.54 26.66 -15.87
N ASN A 1037 36.18 25.70 -16.74
CA ASN A 1037 36.89 24.42 -16.81
C ASN A 1037 38.38 24.57 -17.18
N ARG A 1038 38.73 25.57 -18.01
CA ARG A 1038 40.14 25.87 -18.34
C ARG A 1038 40.89 26.47 -17.14
N GLN A 1039 40.25 27.31 -16.34
CA GLN A 1039 40.87 27.92 -15.15
C GLN A 1039 41.16 26.86 -14.06
N HIS A 1040 40.21 25.97 -13.75
CA HIS A 1040 40.46 24.88 -12.79
C HIS A 1040 41.62 23.95 -13.17
N LYS A 1041 41.81 23.68 -14.46
CA LYS A 1041 42.98 22.89 -14.93
C LYS A 1041 44.31 23.60 -14.68
N VAL A 1042 44.35 24.94 -14.76
CA VAL A 1042 45.56 25.74 -14.52
C VAL A 1042 45.86 25.85 -13.03
N ASP A 1043 44.84 25.95 -12.17
CA ASP A 1043 45.04 26.06 -10.72
C ASP A 1043 45.43 24.71 -10.10
N ASN A 1044 44.84 23.58 -10.56
CA ASN A 1044 45.25 22.24 -10.11
C ASN A 1044 46.65 21.83 -10.58
N THR A 1045 47.14 22.37 -11.71
CA THR A 1045 48.53 22.14 -12.16
C THR A 1045 49.54 23.01 -11.41
N LYS A 1046 49.12 24.16 -10.86
CA LYS A 1046 49.97 24.96 -9.97
C LYS A 1046 50.03 24.41 -8.54
N SER A 1047 48.95 23.80 -8.03
CA SER A 1047 48.96 23.18 -6.70
C SER A 1047 49.71 21.85 -6.62
N THR A 1048 49.86 21.12 -7.73
CA THR A 1048 50.67 19.88 -7.79
C THR A 1048 52.17 20.11 -7.98
N ILE A 1049 52.61 21.33 -8.33
CA ILE A 1049 54.03 21.69 -8.47
C ILE A 1049 54.59 22.32 -7.17
N GLY A 1050 53.75 22.53 -6.16
CA GLY A 1050 54.14 23.04 -4.85
C GLY A 1050 53.58 22.18 -3.71
N ASN A 1051 54.00 20.91 -3.65
CA ASN A 1051 53.96 20.08 -2.44
C ASN A 1051 55.15 19.13 -2.45
#